data_AF-A0A7M3ZEY9-F1
#
_entry.id   AF-A0A7M3ZEY9-F1
#
_cell.length_a   1.000
_cell.length_b   1.000
_cell.length_c   1.000
_cell.angle_alpha   90.00
_cell.angle_beta   90.00
_cell.angle_gamma   90.00
#
_symmetry.space_group_name_H-M   'P 1'
#
loop_
_entity.id
_entity.type
_entity.pdbx_description
1 polymer ?
#
loop_
_entity_poly.entity_id
_entity_poly.type
_entity_poly.pdbx_seq_one_letter_code
_entity_poly.pdbx_strand_id
1 'polypeptide(L)'
;PFGNADQLFMTAAQGGQAPDLMRLSSDQLGAIGEVRVDGFPLLEDLRPHLTPQDRAVYEERALQAMRYGDALYGIPASQDCLSLIFNKALFDAQGIDYPDETWTEQDLLNAAKLLTYQDVQGLAIPIKTAYWWFPIQEGFGGSLFDENGEPTLNSNGSSEAMRWMLDLELEHGVVATGTQIEGMKNQFISSKAAMIFDGPWNWATYEASRLNIGQTLLPTVESTNERMSPLVTYKGWTVSKQSANKVAATELALWLSSKDVQKEFAVETYTMPTHVTLESDSDINDDEVLAGFLEQTKEGTPAPTTRAMSLVYDPLSTAFEQAYSGIASTDEALSGANQQLEEQIESISRADPFPLTEGYRTITIEFQTTNATSYDVFVDGALHTEIRVGLGSNGLLLGYDSCTDGVNELLQLGQQRIALTSTKTIQCALTGMVPEQDHLIEVFGDEVLIFSTTQRTSVADERPEAGDTSPVLFALGAIVLSLIALLSFAKWNDTKLGRTQSKLAHFYVAPALLALAILTFYPVLYGFWLAFTDANQTQLGDQSFIGLDNFFEVFSAEGFLRVTLFTLVWTVVNVSAHIGIGLFLANMLHRSRIYGKVAYRTLLLLPWAVPSYISVLVWRGMFQPDGFVNDLLGTNIDFLSDPTGAQIIVILVNIWLGVPFMMMSISGALQSIPKDMYEAAELDGVVGWAAFRHLTLPNLRSALIPLTLLGFIWTFNMFNVIYLMTDGGPNLYFGQPGQTDILITYVYDVAFREGAYGVAAAWSVIIFLMLFAFSWRYMKQTNATEAVA
;
A
#
# COMPACT_ATOMS: atom_id res chain seq x y z
N PRO A 1 -7.15 13.09 1.88
CA PRO A 1 -7.00 11.63 2.04
C PRO A 1 -5.51 11.26 2.02
N PHE A 2 -4.97 10.89 3.18
CA PHE A 2 -3.57 10.49 3.32
C PHE A 2 -3.39 9.13 2.65
N GLY A 3 -2.63 9.04 1.55
CA GLY A 3 -2.18 7.75 1.04
C GLY A 3 -1.35 7.04 2.12
N ASN A 4 -1.47 5.71 2.21
CA ASN A 4 -0.75 4.86 3.17
C ASN A 4 -1.05 5.18 4.64
N ALA A 5 -2.28 5.61 4.95
CA ALA A 5 -2.66 5.99 6.32
C ALA A 5 -2.58 4.81 7.30
N ASP A 6 -2.81 3.59 6.84
CA ASP A 6 -2.61 2.33 7.54
C ASP A 6 -1.14 2.09 7.92
N GLN A 7 -0.19 2.27 6.98
CA GLN A 7 1.25 2.18 7.28
C GLN A 7 1.71 3.27 8.25
N LEU A 8 1.21 4.50 8.08
CA LEU A 8 1.48 5.61 8.98
C LEU A 8 0.91 5.34 10.38
N PHE A 9 -0.28 4.74 10.47
CA PHE A 9 -0.88 4.31 11.73
C PHE A 9 0.00 3.26 12.42
N MET A 10 0.41 2.19 11.71
CA MET A 10 1.28 1.15 12.28
C MET A 10 2.58 1.75 12.84
N THR A 11 3.23 2.61 12.05
CA THR A 11 4.47 3.30 12.46
C THR A 11 4.24 4.17 13.70
N ALA A 12 3.16 4.97 13.70
CA ALA A 12 2.83 5.85 14.81
C ALA A 12 2.45 5.06 16.07
N ALA A 13 1.72 3.94 15.94
CA ALA A 13 1.32 3.09 17.04
C ALA A 13 2.52 2.42 17.72
N GLN A 14 3.47 1.93 16.93
CA GLN A 14 4.76 1.42 17.44
C GLN A 14 5.59 2.51 18.14
N GLY A 15 5.47 3.77 17.70
CA GLY A 15 6.08 4.93 18.34
C GLY A 15 5.30 5.52 19.52
N GLY A 16 4.14 4.96 19.90
CA GLY A 16 3.28 5.50 20.97
C GLY A 16 2.62 6.84 20.63
N GLN A 17 2.45 7.16 19.34
CA GLN A 17 1.87 8.41 18.83
C GLN A 17 0.68 8.18 17.89
N ALA A 18 0.05 7.01 17.94
CA ALA A 18 -1.12 6.72 17.12
C ALA A 18 -2.28 7.67 17.43
N PRO A 19 -3.11 8.01 16.42
CA PRO A 19 -4.41 8.65 16.66
C PRO A 19 -5.32 7.74 17.49
N ASP A 20 -6.24 8.32 18.25
CA ASP A 20 -7.20 7.56 19.07
C ASP A 20 -8.11 6.67 18.20
N LEU A 21 -8.48 7.18 17.03
CA LEU A 21 -9.39 6.53 16.07
C LEU A 21 -8.76 6.48 14.68
N MET A 22 -8.97 5.38 13.97
CA MET A 22 -8.56 5.19 12.58
C MET A 22 -9.69 4.50 11.81
N ARG A 23 -9.91 4.89 10.55
CA ARG A 23 -10.81 4.15 9.65
C ARG A 23 -9.98 3.17 8.84
N LEU A 24 -10.29 1.87 8.95
CA LEU A 24 -9.58 0.80 8.27
C LEU A 24 -10.55 -0.03 7.43
N SER A 25 -10.01 -0.64 6.36
CA SER A 25 -10.71 -1.64 5.55
C SER A 25 -10.45 -3.04 6.11
N SER A 26 -11.40 -3.96 5.95
CA SER A 26 -11.37 -5.32 6.52
C SER A 26 -10.15 -6.12 6.05
N ASP A 27 -9.74 -5.96 4.80
CA ASP A 27 -8.56 -6.58 4.19
C ASP A 27 -7.22 -6.06 4.77
N GLN A 28 -7.22 -4.91 5.43
CA GLN A 28 -6.04 -4.36 6.13
C GLN A 28 -5.89 -4.91 7.56
N LEU A 29 -6.96 -5.46 8.14
CA LEU A 29 -6.94 -5.96 9.51
C LEU A 29 -5.98 -7.14 9.68
N GLY A 30 -5.79 -7.96 8.64
CA GLY A 30 -4.82 -9.06 8.65
C GLY A 30 -3.38 -8.59 8.82
N ALA A 31 -3.00 -7.48 8.16
CA ALA A 31 -1.65 -6.91 8.25
C ALA A 31 -1.40 -6.25 9.62
N ILE A 32 -2.41 -5.63 10.22
CA ILE A 32 -2.30 -4.87 11.47
C ILE A 32 -2.52 -5.76 12.70
N GLY A 33 -3.39 -6.76 12.59
CA GLY A 33 -3.92 -7.57 13.69
C GLY A 33 -2.89 -8.47 14.37
N GLU A 34 -1.76 -8.78 13.70
CA GLU A 34 -0.63 -9.55 14.27
C GLU A 34 0.50 -8.69 14.81
N VAL A 35 0.55 -7.41 14.45
CA VAL A 35 1.63 -6.53 14.89
C VAL A 35 1.50 -6.30 16.41
N ARG A 36 2.62 -6.47 17.11
CA ARG A 36 2.70 -6.25 18.55
C ARG A 36 3.74 -5.21 18.90
N VAL A 37 3.47 -4.49 20.00
CA VAL A 37 4.41 -3.56 20.64
C VAL A 37 4.46 -3.95 22.11
N ASP A 38 5.62 -4.41 22.58
CA ASP A 38 5.79 -4.94 23.94
C ASP A 38 4.75 -6.04 24.29
N GLY A 39 4.39 -6.87 23.29
CA GLY A 39 3.38 -7.93 23.42
C GLY A 39 1.92 -7.47 23.29
N PHE A 40 1.63 -6.18 23.21
CA PHE A 40 0.27 -5.65 23.03
C PHE A 40 -0.10 -5.48 21.55
N PRO A 41 -1.36 -5.71 21.15
CA PRO A 41 -1.85 -5.41 19.80
C PRO A 41 -1.84 -3.90 19.52
N LEU A 42 -1.85 -3.51 18.24
CA LEU A 42 -1.97 -2.09 17.87
C LEU A 42 -3.39 -1.55 18.03
N LEU A 43 -4.39 -2.42 17.85
CA LEU A 43 -5.81 -2.10 17.93
C LEU A 43 -6.40 -2.62 19.24
N GLU A 44 -7.35 -1.88 19.80
CA GLU A 44 -8.12 -2.28 20.97
C GLU A 44 -9.18 -3.31 20.55
N ASP A 45 -9.32 -4.39 21.32
CA ASP A 45 -10.44 -5.34 21.15
C ASP A 45 -11.72 -4.69 21.67
N LEU A 46 -12.67 -4.43 20.78
CA LEU A 46 -13.92 -3.72 21.04
C LEU A 46 -15.02 -4.64 21.60
N ARG A 47 -14.81 -5.96 21.70
CA ARG A 47 -15.83 -6.87 22.28
C ARG A 47 -16.30 -6.42 23.67
N PRO A 48 -15.41 -6.06 24.62
CA PRO A 48 -15.82 -5.56 25.94
C PRO A 48 -16.39 -4.14 25.90
N HIS A 49 -16.20 -3.41 24.81
CA HIS A 49 -16.62 -2.01 24.70
C HIS A 49 -18.04 -1.85 24.20
N LEU A 50 -18.55 -2.81 23.43
CA LEU A 50 -19.86 -2.74 22.79
C LEU A 50 -20.86 -3.63 23.51
N THR A 51 -22.09 -3.15 23.69
CA THR A 51 -23.21 -3.97 24.15
C THR A 51 -23.76 -4.85 23.01
N PRO A 52 -24.56 -5.88 23.30
CA PRO A 52 -25.26 -6.65 22.27
C PRO A 52 -26.14 -5.76 21.38
N GLN A 53 -26.78 -4.74 21.96
CA GLN A 53 -27.61 -3.78 21.22
C GLN A 53 -26.77 -2.92 20.25
N ASP A 54 -25.58 -2.50 20.67
CA ASP A 54 -24.68 -1.72 19.79
C ASP A 54 -24.21 -2.53 18.58
N ARG A 55 -24.01 -3.85 18.75
CA ARG A 55 -23.65 -4.73 17.62
C ARG A 55 -24.85 -5.02 16.72
N ALA A 56 -26.00 -5.26 17.34
CA ALA A 56 -27.25 -5.67 16.69
C ALA A 56 -27.74 -4.75 15.56
N VAL A 57 -27.29 -3.49 15.52
CA VAL A 57 -27.68 -2.52 14.49
C VAL A 57 -26.89 -2.64 13.18
N TYR A 58 -25.83 -3.44 13.15
CA TYR A 58 -24.99 -3.64 11.96
C TYR A 58 -25.21 -5.02 11.34
N GLU A 59 -25.02 -5.10 10.02
CA GLU A 59 -25.06 -6.36 9.29
C GLU A 59 -24.05 -7.36 9.87
N GLU A 60 -24.46 -8.62 10.02
CA GLU A 60 -23.64 -9.66 10.63
C GLU A 60 -22.34 -9.90 9.86
N ARG A 61 -22.41 -9.94 8.52
CA ARG A 61 -21.22 -10.07 7.65
C ARG A 61 -20.23 -8.93 7.88
N ALA A 62 -20.73 -7.70 8.01
CA ALA A 62 -19.91 -6.53 8.26
C ALA A 62 -19.20 -6.58 9.62
N LEU A 63 -19.89 -7.03 10.68
CA LEU A 63 -19.27 -7.25 11.99
C LEU A 63 -18.19 -8.32 11.96
N GLN A 64 -18.46 -9.47 11.32
CA GLN A 64 -17.47 -10.53 11.19
C GLN A 64 -16.24 -10.06 10.41
N ALA A 65 -16.44 -9.28 9.34
CA ALA A 65 -15.36 -8.69 8.56
C ALA A 65 -14.53 -7.63 9.31
N MET A 66 -14.99 -7.14 10.47
CA MET A 66 -14.20 -6.26 11.33
C MET A 66 -13.46 -7.01 12.45
N ARG A 67 -13.40 -8.35 12.39
CA ARG A 67 -12.67 -9.20 13.33
C ARG A 67 -11.33 -9.66 12.79
N TYR A 68 -10.41 -9.93 13.70
CA TYR A 68 -9.20 -10.69 13.42
C TYR A 68 -8.97 -11.68 14.57
N GLY A 69 -8.97 -12.98 14.24
CA GLY A 69 -9.12 -14.04 15.23
C GLY A 69 -10.41 -13.85 16.03
N ASP A 70 -10.33 -13.95 17.36
CA ASP A 70 -11.49 -13.75 18.21
C ASP A 70 -11.84 -12.28 18.44
N ALA A 71 -10.89 -11.36 18.27
CA ALA A 71 -11.04 -9.94 18.61
C ALA A 71 -11.88 -9.18 17.58
N LEU A 72 -12.67 -8.21 18.03
CA LEU A 72 -13.39 -7.27 17.18
C LEU A 72 -12.62 -5.95 17.15
N TYR A 73 -11.98 -5.60 16.03
CA TYR A 73 -11.11 -4.43 15.97
C TYR A 73 -11.78 -3.16 15.44
N GLY A 74 -12.95 -3.28 14.82
CA GLY A 74 -13.66 -2.08 14.34
C GLY A 74 -15.17 -2.17 14.36
N ILE A 75 -15.78 -1.00 14.40
CA ILE A 75 -17.23 -0.81 14.25
C ILE A 75 -17.52 -0.56 12.77
N PRO A 76 -18.33 -1.38 12.09
CA PRO A 76 -18.65 -1.20 10.68
C PRO A 76 -19.24 0.17 10.37
N ALA A 77 -18.88 0.76 9.24
CA ALA A 77 -19.35 2.08 8.81
C ALA A 77 -19.80 2.10 7.35
N SER A 78 -19.17 1.32 6.48
CA SER A 78 -19.58 1.18 5.08
C SER A 78 -19.12 -0.13 4.46
N GLN A 79 -19.67 -0.44 3.29
CA GLN A 79 -19.26 -1.57 2.47
C GLN A 79 -19.11 -1.17 1.00
N ASP A 80 -18.29 -1.91 0.26
CA ASP A 80 -17.92 -1.57 -1.10
C ASP A 80 -17.58 -2.85 -1.90
N CYS A 81 -18.04 -2.94 -3.16
CA CYS A 81 -17.68 -4.02 -4.10
C CYS A 81 -17.70 -3.53 -5.56
N LEU A 82 -17.21 -4.35 -6.49
CA LEU A 82 -17.24 -4.10 -7.93
C LEU A 82 -18.61 -4.45 -8.54
N SER A 83 -19.07 -3.65 -9.50
CA SER A 83 -20.24 -3.94 -10.35
C SER A 83 -19.94 -3.69 -11.83
N LEU A 84 -20.86 -4.09 -12.72
CA LEU A 84 -20.80 -3.72 -14.13
C LEU A 84 -21.41 -2.33 -14.31
N ILE A 85 -20.61 -1.38 -14.78
CA ILE A 85 -21.05 -0.02 -15.12
C ILE A 85 -20.96 0.14 -16.64
N PHE A 86 -21.95 0.78 -17.25
CA PHE A 86 -22.04 0.91 -18.70
C PHE A 86 -22.54 2.27 -19.16
N ASN A 87 -22.13 2.68 -20.35
CA ASN A 87 -22.52 3.94 -20.98
C ASN A 87 -23.68 3.72 -21.96
N LYS A 88 -24.90 4.05 -21.54
CA LYS A 88 -26.15 3.84 -22.29
C LYS A 88 -26.11 4.46 -23.69
N ALA A 89 -25.44 5.61 -23.85
CA ALA A 89 -25.35 6.29 -25.14
C ALA A 89 -24.59 5.48 -26.20
N LEU A 90 -23.58 4.70 -25.79
CA LEU A 90 -22.82 3.84 -26.70
C LEU A 90 -23.62 2.60 -27.12
N PHE A 91 -24.44 2.07 -26.22
CA PHE A 91 -25.40 0.99 -26.51
C PHE A 91 -26.49 1.46 -27.48
N ASP A 92 -27.11 2.60 -27.20
CA ASP A 92 -28.13 3.21 -28.05
C ASP A 92 -27.62 3.46 -29.47
N ALA A 93 -26.36 3.90 -29.59
CA ALA A 93 -25.74 4.18 -30.88
C ALA A 93 -25.57 2.93 -31.75
N GLN A 94 -25.37 1.76 -31.14
CA GLN A 94 -25.23 0.47 -31.85
C GLN A 94 -26.53 -0.34 -31.89
N GLY A 95 -27.58 0.10 -31.17
CA GLY A 95 -28.85 -0.62 -31.08
C GLY A 95 -28.74 -1.97 -30.37
N ILE A 96 -27.91 -2.03 -29.32
CA ILE A 96 -27.69 -3.22 -28.49
C ILE A 96 -28.46 -3.03 -27.19
N ASP A 97 -29.10 -4.09 -26.70
CA ASP A 97 -29.81 -4.08 -25.42
C ASP A 97 -28.83 -3.83 -24.26
N TYR A 98 -29.30 -3.16 -23.21
CA TYR A 98 -28.47 -2.86 -22.05
C TYR A 98 -28.12 -4.13 -21.26
N PRO A 99 -26.98 -4.14 -20.56
CA PRO A 99 -26.67 -5.18 -19.59
C PRO A 99 -27.74 -5.27 -18.50
N ASP A 100 -28.12 -6.50 -18.14
CA ASP A 100 -29.03 -6.79 -17.04
C ASP A 100 -28.51 -7.95 -16.18
N GLU A 101 -29.25 -8.30 -15.12
CA GLU A 101 -28.88 -9.36 -14.17
C GLU A 101 -28.78 -10.76 -14.78
N THR A 102 -29.34 -10.98 -15.98
CA THR A 102 -29.35 -12.28 -16.66
C THR A 102 -28.17 -12.51 -17.59
N TRP A 103 -27.35 -11.48 -17.81
CA TRP A 103 -26.20 -11.56 -18.70
C TRP A 103 -25.15 -12.57 -18.24
N THR A 104 -24.65 -13.34 -19.21
CA THR A 104 -23.51 -14.22 -19.01
C THR A 104 -22.19 -13.53 -19.36
N GLU A 105 -21.06 -14.15 -19.01
CA GLU A 105 -19.73 -13.73 -19.44
C GLU A 105 -19.61 -13.73 -20.98
N GLN A 106 -20.34 -14.62 -21.64
CA GLN A 106 -20.38 -14.71 -23.10
C GLN A 106 -21.23 -13.58 -23.71
N ASP A 107 -22.36 -13.22 -23.10
CA ASP A 107 -23.15 -12.06 -23.51
C ASP A 107 -22.36 -10.76 -23.37
N LEU A 108 -21.67 -10.59 -22.24
CA LEU A 108 -20.76 -9.47 -22.01
C LEU A 108 -19.70 -9.38 -23.12
N LEU A 109 -19.04 -10.49 -23.43
CA LEU A 109 -18.01 -10.54 -24.47
C LEU A 109 -18.58 -10.24 -25.86
N ASN A 110 -19.76 -10.76 -26.19
CA ASN A 110 -20.42 -10.52 -27.47
C ASN A 110 -20.80 -9.05 -27.63
N ALA A 111 -21.39 -8.44 -26.59
CA ALA A 111 -21.69 -7.02 -26.56
C ALA A 111 -20.43 -6.17 -26.67
N ALA A 112 -19.37 -6.52 -25.92
CA ALA A 112 -18.08 -5.83 -25.99
C ALA A 112 -17.49 -5.87 -27.42
N LYS A 113 -17.55 -7.02 -28.12
CA LYS A 113 -17.11 -7.12 -29.51
C LYS A 113 -17.89 -6.22 -30.46
N LEU A 114 -19.20 -6.08 -30.27
CA LEU A 114 -20.06 -5.22 -31.10
C LEU A 114 -19.86 -3.73 -30.79
N LEU A 115 -19.57 -3.39 -29.54
CA LEU A 115 -19.31 -2.03 -29.08
C LEU A 115 -17.88 -1.55 -29.35
N THR A 116 -16.97 -2.48 -29.66
CA THR A 116 -15.60 -2.17 -30.05
C THR A 116 -15.57 -1.68 -31.50
N TYR A 117 -15.46 -0.36 -31.68
CA TYR A 117 -15.49 0.28 -32.98
C TYR A 117 -14.69 1.58 -32.99
N GLN A 118 -13.85 1.76 -34.02
CA GLN A 118 -12.93 2.90 -34.15
C GLN A 118 -12.02 3.04 -32.92
N ASP A 119 -12.17 4.11 -32.15
CA ASP A 119 -11.40 4.43 -30.95
C ASP A 119 -12.16 4.08 -29.65
N VAL A 120 -13.33 3.46 -29.76
CA VAL A 120 -14.12 2.97 -28.62
C VAL A 120 -13.86 1.49 -28.41
N GLN A 121 -13.55 1.14 -27.16
CA GLN A 121 -13.46 -0.24 -26.69
C GLN A 121 -14.78 -0.67 -26.05
N GLY A 122 -15.15 -1.93 -26.27
CA GLY A 122 -16.37 -2.50 -25.68
C GLY A 122 -16.29 -2.61 -24.17
N LEU A 123 -15.10 -2.85 -23.63
CA LEU A 123 -14.84 -2.99 -22.20
C LEU A 123 -13.52 -2.30 -21.85
N ALA A 124 -13.43 -1.71 -20.67
CA ALA A 124 -12.15 -1.35 -20.07
C ALA A 124 -12.04 -1.99 -18.69
N ILE A 125 -10.95 -2.72 -18.47
CA ILE A 125 -10.65 -3.41 -17.21
C ILE A 125 -9.11 -3.48 -17.07
N PRO A 126 -8.54 -3.31 -15.86
CA PRO A 126 -7.11 -3.47 -15.66
C PRO A 126 -6.71 -4.94 -15.70
N ILE A 127 -6.30 -5.44 -16.87
CA ILE A 127 -6.10 -6.88 -17.16
C ILE A 127 -4.99 -7.59 -16.37
N LYS A 128 -4.15 -6.83 -15.64
CA LYS A 128 -3.06 -7.35 -14.80
C LYS A 128 -3.26 -7.10 -13.30
N THR A 129 -4.46 -6.69 -12.88
CA THR A 129 -4.73 -6.32 -11.49
C THR A 129 -5.65 -7.33 -10.81
N ALA A 130 -5.11 -8.00 -9.78
CA ALA A 130 -5.77 -9.09 -9.05
C ALA A 130 -7.16 -8.72 -8.49
N TYR A 131 -7.35 -7.49 -7.97
CA TYR A 131 -8.64 -7.07 -7.41
C TYR A 131 -9.80 -7.19 -8.40
N TRP A 132 -9.56 -6.90 -9.69
CA TRP A 132 -10.56 -7.02 -10.76
C TRP A 132 -10.74 -8.46 -11.26
N TRP A 133 -9.80 -9.34 -10.93
CA TRP A 133 -9.84 -10.76 -11.28
C TRP A 133 -10.60 -11.61 -10.26
N PHE A 134 -10.58 -11.24 -8.97
CA PHE A 134 -11.28 -11.99 -7.91
C PHE A 134 -12.75 -12.34 -8.24
N PRO A 135 -13.60 -11.40 -8.71
CA PRO A 135 -14.96 -11.76 -9.10
C PRO A 135 -15.01 -12.80 -10.23
N ILE A 136 -14.08 -12.73 -11.18
CA ILE A 136 -14.01 -13.64 -12.30
C ILE A 136 -13.58 -15.03 -11.81
N GLN A 137 -12.58 -15.09 -10.93
CA GLN A 137 -12.11 -16.34 -10.32
C GLN A 137 -13.25 -17.12 -9.65
N GLU A 138 -14.00 -16.46 -8.78
CA GLU A 138 -15.16 -17.05 -8.08
C GLU A 138 -16.26 -17.48 -9.06
N GLY A 139 -16.55 -16.67 -10.08
CA GLY A 139 -17.51 -17.04 -11.13
C GLY A 139 -17.11 -18.32 -11.86
N PHE A 140 -15.82 -18.55 -12.12
CA PHE A 140 -15.32 -19.79 -12.72
C PHE A 140 -15.18 -20.96 -11.72
N GLY A 141 -15.60 -20.78 -10.47
CA GLY A 141 -15.61 -21.80 -9.42
C GLY A 141 -14.30 -21.93 -8.65
N GLY A 142 -13.39 -20.96 -8.78
CA GLY A 142 -12.17 -20.87 -7.97
C GLY A 142 -12.39 -20.11 -6.66
N SER A 143 -11.41 -20.17 -5.76
CA SER A 143 -11.45 -19.45 -4.48
C SER A 143 -10.05 -18.97 -4.09
N LEU A 144 -9.97 -17.88 -3.30
CA LEU A 144 -8.67 -17.39 -2.81
C LEU A 144 -8.09 -18.26 -1.69
N PHE A 145 -8.96 -18.80 -0.85
CA PHE A 145 -8.61 -19.65 0.29
C PHE A 145 -9.58 -20.83 0.41
N ASP A 146 -9.15 -21.90 1.06
CA ASP A 146 -10.02 -23.01 1.45
C ASP A 146 -10.73 -22.77 2.79
N GLU A 147 -11.53 -23.74 3.25
CA GLU A 147 -12.24 -23.69 4.54
C GLU A 147 -11.29 -23.61 5.76
N ASN A 148 -10.03 -24.00 5.60
CA ASN A 148 -9.00 -23.92 6.65
C ASN A 148 -8.23 -22.60 6.62
N GLY A 149 -8.46 -21.75 5.62
CA GLY A 149 -7.75 -20.50 5.41
C GLY A 149 -6.41 -20.65 4.69
N GLU A 150 -6.13 -21.81 4.10
CA GLU A 150 -4.94 -22.06 3.28
C GLU A 150 -5.14 -21.48 1.87
N PRO A 151 -4.09 -20.91 1.25
CA PRO A 151 -4.21 -20.27 -0.06
C PRO A 151 -4.50 -21.29 -1.17
N THR A 152 -5.43 -20.92 -2.05
CA THR A 152 -5.88 -21.75 -3.18
C THR A 152 -5.94 -20.97 -4.50
N LEU A 153 -4.99 -20.06 -4.73
CA LEU A 153 -4.91 -19.21 -5.92
C LEU A 153 -4.93 -20.02 -7.24
N ASN A 154 -4.47 -21.26 -7.20
CA ASN A 154 -4.47 -22.21 -8.32
C ASN A 154 -5.61 -23.25 -8.26
N SER A 155 -6.70 -22.98 -7.52
CA SER A 155 -7.90 -23.82 -7.50
C SER A 155 -8.50 -24.01 -8.90
N ASN A 156 -9.37 -25.02 -9.04
CA ASN A 156 -10.11 -25.26 -10.28
C ASN A 156 -10.87 -24.00 -10.72
N GLY A 157 -10.82 -23.64 -12.00
CA GLY A 157 -11.46 -22.43 -12.52
C GLY A 157 -10.60 -21.16 -12.46
N SER A 158 -9.59 -21.09 -11.58
CA SER A 158 -8.75 -19.89 -11.43
C SER A 158 -7.91 -19.62 -12.68
N SER A 159 -7.31 -20.67 -13.24
CA SER A 159 -6.51 -20.55 -14.47
C SER A 159 -7.37 -20.16 -15.67
N GLU A 160 -8.57 -20.73 -15.79
CA GLU A 160 -9.55 -20.37 -16.81
C GLU A 160 -10.00 -18.91 -16.66
N ALA A 161 -10.29 -18.45 -15.44
CA ALA A 161 -10.64 -17.06 -15.16
C ALA A 161 -9.52 -16.08 -15.52
N MET A 162 -8.27 -16.39 -15.14
CA MET A 162 -7.11 -15.55 -15.46
C MET A 162 -6.93 -15.48 -16.97
N ARG A 163 -7.01 -16.62 -17.66
CA ARG A 163 -6.91 -16.70 -19.12
C ARG A 163 -8.01 -15.89 -19.79
N TRP A 164 -9.27 -16.07 -19.36
CA TRP A 164 -10.42 -15.32 -19.88
C TRP A 164 -10.22 -13.81 -19.75
N MET A 165 -9.77 -13.33 -18.59
CA MET A 165 -9.51 -11.91 -18.35
C MET A 165 -8.41 -11.36 -19.26
N LEU A 166 -7.31 -12.11 -19.44
CA LEU A 166 -6.21 -11.72 -20.33
C LEU A 166 -6.63 -11.72 -21.81
N ASP A 167 -7.44 -12.70 -22.23
CA ASP A 167 -7.89 -12.87 -23.61
C ASP A 167 -8.85 -11.76 -24.07
N LEU A 168 -9.50 -11.02 -23.14
CA LEU A 168 -10.24 -9.80 -23.46
C LEU A 168 -9.37 -8.78 -24.23
N GLU A 169 -8.10 -8.67 -23.85
CA GLU A 169 -7.11 -7.85 -24.52
C GLU A 169 -6.35 -8.65 -25.60
N LEU A 170 -5.75 -9.79 -25.23
CA LEU A 170 -4.77 -10.50 -26.05
C LEU A 170 -5.36 -11.20 -27.27
N GLU A 171 -6.58 -11.73 -27.17
CA GLU A 171 -7.24 -12.47 -28.26
C GLU A 171 -8.39 -11.68 -28.89
N HIS A 172 -9.22 -11.05 -28.07
CA HIS A 172 -10.47 -10.43 -28.51
C HIS A 172 -10.33 -8.96 -28.87
N GLY A 173 -9.33 -8.26 -28.32
CA GLY A 173 -9.07 -6.85 -28.57
C GLY A 173 -10.23 -5.93 -28.19
N VAL A 174 -11.07 -6.34 -27.23
CA VAL A 174 -12.21 -5.56 -26.73
C VAL A 174 -11.85 -4.65 -25.56
N VAL A 175 -10.63 -4.82 -25.03
CA VAL A 175 -9.97 -3.98 -24.04
C VAL A 175 -8.73 -3.37 -24.70
N ALA A 176 -8.50 -2.07 -24.49
CA ALA A 176 -7.32 -1.40 -25.02
C ALA A 176 -6.05 -1.93 -24.37
N THR A 177 -4.99 -2.08 -25.18
CA THR A 177 -3.71 -2.62 -24.74
C THR A 177 -3.15 -1.90 -23.53
N GLY A 178 -2.76 -2.65 -22.50
CA GLY A 178 -2.11 -2.10 -21.31
C GLY A 178 -3.02 -1.25 -20.42
N THR A 179 -4.34 -1.44 -20.48
CA THR A 179 -5.30 -0.72 -19.63
C THR A 179 -4.95 -0.90 -18.15
N GLN A 180 -4.84 0.22 -17.43
CA GLN A 180 -4.57 0.30 -15.97
C GLN A 180 -5.77 0.90 -15.25
N ILE A 181 -5.80 0.88 -13.91
CA ILE A 181 -6.92 1.42 -13.09
C ILE A 181 -7.31 2.85 -13.52
N GLU A 182 -6.33 3.77 -13.54
CA GLU A 182 -6.59 5.16 -13.99
C GLU A 182 -6.90 5.24 -15.50
N GLY A 183 -6.32 4.34 -16.30
CA GLY A 183 -6.59 4.25 -17.74
C GLY A 183 -8.05 3.88 -18.01
N MET A 184 -8.58 2.86 -17.33
CA MET A 184 -9.97 2.43 -17.37
C MET A 184 -10.92 3.59 -17.04
N LYS A 185 -10.68 4.26 -15.91
CA LYS A 185 -11.47 5.43 -15.50
C LYS A 185 -11.46 6.53 -16.56
N ASN A 186 -10.28 6.87 -17.08
CA ASN A 186 -10.10 7.92 -18.09
C ASN A 186 -10.75 7.57 -19.44
N GLN A 187 -10.65 6.31 -19.87
CA GLN A 187 -11.31 5.81 -21.07
C GLN A 187 -12.83 5.93 -20.93
N PHE A 188 -13.40 5.53 -19.78
CA PHE A 188 -14.84 5.59 -19.54
C PHE A 188 -15.37 7.03 -19.51
N ILE A 189 -14.78 7.94 -18.71
CA ILE A 189 -15.22 9.36 -18.66
C ILE A 189 -15.08 10.09 -19.99
N SER A 190 -14.20 9.61 -20.87
CA SER A 190 -13.98 10.16 -22.21
C SER A 190 -14.84 9.49 -23.28
N SER A 191 -15.79 8.62 -22.90
CA SER A 191 -16.61 7.80 -23.83
C SER A 191 -15.80 6.92 -24.80
N LYS A 192 -14.60 6.51 -24.41
CA LYS A 192 -13.76 5.56 -25.15
C LYS A 192 -13.90 4.12 -24.66
N ALA A 193 -14.70 3.88 -23.63
CA ALA A 193 -15.07 2.54 -23.16
C ALA A 193 -16.60 2.47 -22.97
N ALA A 194 -17.22 1.40 -23.46
CA ALA A 194 -18.66 1.20 -23.33
C ALA A 194 -19.08 0.60 -21.98
N MET A 195 -18.23 -0.26 -21.41
CA MET A 195 -18.44 -0.92 -20.12
C MET A 195 -17.16 -0.90 -19.29
N ILE A 196 -17.29 -0.93 -17.97
CA ILE A 196 -16.20 -1.13 -17.00
C ILE A 196 -16.68 -1.98 -15.82
N PHE A 197 -15.75 -2.65 -15.16
CA PHE A 197 -15.97 -3.17 -13.81
C PHE A 197 -15.43 -2.12 -12.84
N ASP A 198 -16.26 -1.52 -11.99
CA ASP A 198 -15.80 -0.57 -10.98
C ASP A 198 -16.81 -0.46 -9.83
N GLY A 199 -16.42 0.21 -8.75
CA GLY A 199 -17.25 0.38 -7.57
C GLY A 199 -17.84 1.78 -7.38
N PRO A 200 -18.66 1.96 -6.33
CA PRO A 200 -19.37 3.20 -6.08
C PRO A 200 -18.47 4.39 -5.75
N TRP A 201 -17.23 4.16 -5.29
CA TRP A 201 -16.26 5.21 -4.94
C TRP A 201 -15.91 6.15 -6.11
N ASN A 202 -16.09 5.72 -7.36
CA ASN A 202 -15.90 6.55 -8.54
C ASN A 202 -17.21 7.08 -9.16
N TRP A 203 -18.38 6.64 -8.67
CA TRP A 203 -19.67 6.94 -9.30
C TRP A 203 -19.93 8.44 -9.46
N ALA A 204 -19.71 9.21 -8.39
CA ALA A 204 -19.86 10.67 -8.43
C ALA A 204 -18.95 11.34 -9.48
N THR A 205 -17.78 10.77 -9.77
CA THR A 205 -16.89 11.24 -10.83
C THR A 205 -17.47 10.95 -12.22
N TYR A 206 -18.08 9.77 -12.39
CA TYR A 206 -18.76 9.39 -13.64
C TYR A 206 -19.98 10.26 -13.91
N GLU A 207 -20.82 10.53 -12.91
CA GLU A 207 -21.95 11.45 -13.06
C GLU A 207 -21.51 12.88 -13.39
N ALA A 208 -20.45 13.38 -12.73
CA ALA A 208 -19.92 14.71 -13.00
C ALA A 208 -19.42 14.89 -14.44
N SER A 209 -19.04 13.79 -15.12
CA SER A 209 -18.65 13.79 -16.53
C SER A 209 -19.83 13.92 -17.51
N ARG A 210 -21.07 13.94 -17.00
CA ARG A 210 -22.34 14.07 -17.77
C ARG A 210 -22.60 12.94 -18.76
N LEU A 211 -22.10 11.76 -18.47
CA LEU A 211 -22.42 10.54 -19.20
C LEU A 211 -23.78 10.01 -18.77
N ASN A 212 -24.53 9.41 -19.70
CA ASN A 212 -25.73 8.65 -19.38
C ASN A 212 -25.30 7.22 -19.04
N ILE A 213 -25.14 6.92 -17.75
CA ILE A 213 -24.59 5.66 -17.27
C ILE A 213 -25.67 4.77 -16.65
N GLY A 214 -25.40 3.48 -16.60
CA GLY A 214 -26.16 2.49 -15.85
C GLY A 214 -25.22 1.60 -15.04
N GLN A 215 -25.78 0.93 -14.05
CA GLN A 215 -25.13 -0.10 -13.25
C GLN A 215 -26.01 -1.35 -13.25
N THR A 216 -25.39 -2.52 -13.24
CA THR A 216 -26.05 -3.81 -13.03
C THR A 216 -25.08 -4.78 -12.36
N LEU A 217 -25.59 -5.96 -11.99
CA LEU A 217 -24.79 -7.05 -11.44
C LEU A 217 -23.71 -7.52 -12.41
N LEU A 218 -22.60 -8.01 -11.86
CA LEU A 218 -21.56 -8.71 -12.63
C LEU A 218 -22.14 -10.00 -13.25
N PRO A 219 -21.66 -10.41 -14.44
CA PRO A 219 -22.25 -11.53 -15.16
C PRO A 219 -22.16 -12.88 -14.45
N THR A 220 -23.01 -13.82 -14.86
CA THR A 220 -22.86 -15.25 -14.50
C THR A 220 -21.95 -15.97 -15.49
N VAL A 221 -21.20 -16.96 -15.03
CA VAL A 221 -20.34 -17.79 -15.89
C VAL A 221 -21.13 -19.03 -16.36
N GLU A 222 -21.29 -19.23 -17.68
CA GLU A 222 -22.12 -20.30 -18.25
C GLU A 222 -21.68 -21.71 -17.84
N SER A 223 -20.37 -21.92 -17.72
CA SER A 223 -19.79 -23.25 -17.45
C SER A 223 -20.06 -23.76 -16.04
N THR A 224 -20.16 -22.86 -15.06
CA THR A 224 -20.38 -23.14 -13.64
C THR A 224 -21.80 -22.80 -13.20
N ASN A 225 -22.48 -21.91 -13.93
CA ASN A 225 -23.72 -21.26 -13.52
C ASN A 225 -23.58 -20.48 -12.20
N GLU A 226 -22.37 -20.04 -11.87
CA GLU A 226 -22.08 -19.19 -10.71
C GLU A 226 -21.97 -17.73 -11.14
N ARG A 227 -22.39 -16.80 -10.27
CA ARG A 227 -22.22 -15.36 -10.52
C ARG A 227 -20.78 -14.96 -10.24
N MET A 228 -20.22 -14.06 -11.05
CA MET A 228 -18.98 -13.39 -10.70
C MET A 228 -19.14 -12.64 -9.37
N SER A 229 -18.49 -13.15 -8.31
CA SER A 229 -18.69 -12.71 -6.93
C SER A 229 -17.55 -11.77 -6.48
N PRO A 230 -17.76 -10.45 -6.45
CA PRO A 230 -16.70 -9.52 -6.09
C PRO A 230 -16.38 -9.62 -4.60
N LEU A 231 -15.13 -9.30 -4.23
CA LEU A 231 -14.80 -9.11 -2.82
C LEU A 231 -15.58 -7.91 -2.26
N VAL A 232 -16.39 -8.17 -1.24
CA VAL A 232 -17.02 -7.14 -0.43
C VAL A 232 -16.04 -6.73 0.65
N THR A 233 -15.57 -5.49 0.54
CA THR A 233 -14.69 -4.87 1.54
C THR A 233 -15.53 -4.04 2.49
N TYR A 234 -15.30 -4.22 3.79
CA TYR A 234 -16.00 -3.47 4.83
C TYR A 234 -15.04 -2.46 5.43
N LYS A 235 -15.50 -1.22 5.62
CA LYS A 235 -14.72 -0.18 6.27
C LYS A 235 -15.34 0.14 7.61
N GLY A 236 -14.51 0.22 8.64
CA GLY A 236 -14.96 0.49 10.00
C GLY A 236 -14.00 1.36 10.79
N TRP A 237 -14.50 1.87 11.91
CA TRP A 237 -13.74 2.69 12.84
C TRP A 237 -13.10 1.82 13.91
N THR A 238 -11.78 1.88 14.01
CA THR A 238 -10.95 1.13 14.95
C THR A 238 -10.37 2.06 16.00
N VAL A 239 -10.23 1.56 17.23
CA VAL A 239 -9.64 2.32 18.36
C VAL A 239 -8.21 1.86 18.61
N SER A 240 -7.28 2.79 18.79
CA SER A 240 -5.89 2.47 19.12
C SER A 240 -5.77 1.85 20.53
N LYS A 241 -4.98 0.78 20.66
CA LYS A 241 -4.66 0.16 21.97
C LYS A 241 -3.97 1.15 22.91
N GLN A 242 -3.22 2.10 22.37
CA GLN A 242 -2.48 3.12 23.10
C GLN A 242 -3.35 4.33 23.52
N SER A 243 -4.59 4.44 23.02
CA SER A 243 -5.46 5.58 23.34
C SER A 243 -5.66 5.73 24.86
N ALA A 244 -5.56 6.98 25.33
CA ALA A 244 -5.87 7.34 26.70
C ALA A 244 -7.38 7.59 26.92
N ASN A 245 -8.17 7.63 25.84
CA ASN A 245 -9.57 8.02 25.85
C ASN A 245 -10.45 6.94 25.22
N LYS A 246 -10.22 5.65 25.52
CA LYS A 246 -10.88 4.52 24.86
C LYS A 246 -12.41 4.62 24.88
N VAL A 247 -13.01 5.01 26.02
CA VAL A 247 -14.46 5.23 26.13
C VAL A 247 -14.95 6.24 25.10
N ALA A 248 -14.38 7.45 25.10
CA ALA A 248 -14.79 8.54 24.22
C ALA A 248 -14.50 8.23 22.74
N ALA A 249 -13.40 7.51 22.46
CA ALA A 249 -13.05 7.06 21.12
C ALA A 249 -14.08 6.05 20.58
N THR A 250 -14.48 5.06 21.39
CA THR A 250 -15.54 4.11 21.04
C THR A 250 -16.89 4.79 20.86
N GLU A 251 -17.28 5.72 21.74
CA GLU A 251 -18.52 6.50 21.60
C GLU A 251 -18.54 7.32 20.31
N LEU A 252 -17.43 7.97 19.97
CA LEU A 252 -17.29 8.70 18.71
C LEU A 252 -17.39 7.75 17.51
N ALA A 253 -16.77 6.57 17.59
CA ALA A 253 -16.84 5.55 16.54
C ALA A 253 -18.29 5.08 16.31
N LEU A 254 -19.04 4.82 17.39
CA LEU A 254 -20.46 4.46 17.32
C LEU A 254 -21.31 5.60 16.70
N TRP A 255 -21.03 6.85 17.06
CA TRP A 255 -21.72 7.99 16.44
C TRP A 255 -21.40 8.11 14.94
N LEU A 256 -20.12 7.98 14.55
CA LEU A 256 -19.68 8.01 13.15
C LEU A 256 -20.24 6.83 12.33
N SER A 257 -20.59 5.72 12.98
CA SER A 257 -21.25 4.56 12.38
C SER A 257 -22.78 4.56 12.55
N SER A 258 -23.37 5.62 13.11
CA SER A 258 -24.81 5.69 13.33
C SER A 258 -25.62 5.70 12.03
N LYS A 259 -26.90 5.31 12.12
CA LYS A 259 -27.86 5.33 11.00
C LYS A 259 -27.83 6.64 10.22
N ASP A 260 -27.93 7.78 10.92
CA ASP A 260 -28.07 9.09 10.28
C ASP A 260 -26.80 9.46 9.50
N VAL A 261 -25.62 9.19 10.08
CA VAL A 261 -24.33 9.45 9.42
C VAL A 261 -24.16 8.55 8.21
N GLN A 262 -24.39 7.24 8.35
CA GLN A 262 -24.29 6.32 7.22
C GLN A 262 -25.27 6.68 6.08
N LYS A 263 -26.48 7.10 6.42
CA LYS A 263 -27.47 7.55 5.44
C LYS A 263 -27.01 8.80 4.68
N GLU A 264 -26.48 9.79 5.39
CA GLU A 264 -25.93 11.01 4.78
C GLU A 264 -24.80 10.67 3.80
N PHE A 265 -23.85 9.81 4.21
CA PHE A 265 -22.78 9.35 3.32
C PHE A 265 -23.29 8.55 2.11
N ALA A 266 -24.32 7.71 2.28
CA ALA A 266 -24.91 6.95 1.19
C ALA A 266 -25.53 7.87 0.14
N VAL A 267 -26.37 8.83 0.57
CA VAL A 267 -27.08 9.74 -0.34
C VAL A 267 -26.14 10.76 -0.98
N GLU A 268 -25.12 11.26 -0.27
CA GLU A 268 -24.23 12.29 -0.82
C GLU A 268 -23.08 11.74 -1.67
N THR A 269 -22.60 10.54 -1.36
CA THR A 269 -21.33 10.03 -1.92
C THR A 269 -21.42 8.60 -2.45
N TYR A 270 -22.60 7.99 -2.45
CA TYR A 270 -22.82 6.59 -2.83
C TYR A 270 -22.04 5.59 -1.95
N THR A 271 -21.66 6.00 -0.73
CA THR A 271 -20.99 5.11 0.24
C THR A 271 -22.02 4.17 0.85
N MET A 272 -21.96 2.86 0.52
CA MET A 272 -23.02 1.94 0.95
C MET A 272 -23.00 1.69 2.46
N PRO A 273 -24.17 1.73 3.12
CA PRO A 273 -24.27 1.53 4.56
C PRO A 273 -24.15 0.05 4.96
N THR A 274 -23.84 -0.18 6.23
CA THR A 274 -23.86 -1.50 6.89
C THR A 274 -24.91 -1.57 8.00
N HIS A 275 -25.58 -0.46 8.32
CA HIS A 275 -26.61 -0.41 9.35
C HIS A 275 -27.91 -1.08 8.86
N VAL A 276 -28.40 -2.10 9.57
CA VAL A 276 -29.48 -2.99 9.10
C VAL A 276 -30.80 -2.27 8.80
N THR A 277 -31.10 -1.19 9.53
CA THR A 277 -32.33 -0.43 9.28
C THR A 277 -32.33 0.34 7.96
N LEU A 278 -31.15 0.55 7.35
CA LEU A 278 -31.02 1.28 6.08
C LEU A 278 -31.32 0.42 4.86
N GLU A 279 -31.35 -0.91 5.00
CA GLU A 279 -31.74 -1.83 3.91
C GLU A 279 -33.20 -1.62 3.45
N SER A 280 -34.05 -1.06 4.32
CA SER A 280 -35.46 -0.76 4.02
C SER A 280 -35.76 0.73 3.91
N ASP A 281 -34.73 1.59 3.89
CA ASP A 281 -34.90 3.04 3.81
C ASP A 281 -35.24 3.47 2.37
N SER A 282 -36.29 4.28 2.21
CA SER A 282 -36.78 4.71 0.90
C SER A 282 -35.76 5.56 0.14
N ASP A 283 -34.99 6.40 0.83
CA ASP A 283 -34.03 7.29 0.15
C ASP A 283 -32.86 6.50 -0.46
N ILE A 284 -32.67 5.25 -0.05
CA ILE A 284 -31.64 4.34 -0.55
C ILE A 284 -32.23 3.38 -1.58
N ASN A 285 -33.39 2.78 -1.30
CA ASN A 285 -34.01 1.80 -2.19
C ASN A 285 -34.68 2.40 -3.42
N ASP A 286 -35.14 3.65 -3.36
CA ASP A 286 -35.73 4.33 -4.52
C ASP A 286 -34.65 4.85 -5.50
N ASP A 287 -33.39 4.89 -5.06
CA ASP A 287 -32.23 5.21 -5.91
C ASP A 287 -31.71 3.92 -6.57
N GLU A 288 -31.89 3.83 -7.89
CA GLU A 288 -31.51 2.64 -8.67
C GLU A 288 -30.02 2.29 -8.56
N VAL A 289 -29.15 3.28 -8.32
CA VAL A 289 -27.69 3.08 -8.22
C VAL A 289 -27.34 2.49 -6.86
N LEU A 290 -27.82 3.11 -5.79
CA LEU A 290 -27.59 2.62 -4.42
C LEU A 290 -28.17 1.22 -4.24
N ALA A 291 -29.42 1.01 -4.68
CA ALA A 291 -30.05 -0.29 -4.66
C ALA A 291 -29.25 -1.32 -5.47
N GLY A 292 -28.82 -0.97 -6.69
CA GLY A 292 -28.06 -1.87 -7.56
C GLY A 292 -26.70 -2.29 -7.00
N PHE A 293 -25.95 -1.38 -6.36
CA PHE A 293 -24.71 -1.76 -5.68
C PHE A 293 -24.96 -2.59 -4.41
N LEU A 294 -26.02 -2.30 -3.64
CA LEU A 294 -26.40 -3.11 -2.47
C LEU A 294 -26.87 -4.52 -2.87
N GLU A 295 -27.53 -4.68 -4.01
CA GLU A 295 -27.83 -6.02 -4.54
C GLU A 295 -26.55 -6.75 -4.94
N GLN A 296 -25.56 -6.06 -5.52
CA GLN A 296 -24.26 -6.68 -5.83
C GLN A 296 -23.49 -7.13 -4.58
N THR A 297 -23.57 -6.43 -3.44
CA THR A 297 -22.89 -6.86 -2.21
C THR A 297 -23.48 -8.16 -1.65
N LYS A 298 -24.78 -8.41 -1.86
CA LYS A 298 -25.43 -9.66 -1.42
C LYS A 298 -24.87 -10.88 -2.15
N GLU A 299 -24.53 -10.69 -3.42
CA GLU A 299 -23.91 -11.67 -4.31
C GLU A 299 -22.38 -11.72 -4.20
N GLY A 300 -21.77 -10.87 -3.37
CA GLY A 300 -20.32 -10.79 -3.19
C GLY A 300 -19.80 -11.62 -2.02
N THR A 301 -18.52 -11.98 -2.09
CA THR A 301 -17.81 -12.72 -1.05
C THR A 301 -17.12 -11.75 -0.09
N PRO A 302 -17.35 -11.80 1.24
CA PRO A 302 -16.63 -10.97 2.19
C PRO A 302 -15.11 -11.17 2.09
N ALA A 303 -14.35 -10.07 1.98
CA ALA A 303 -12.89 -10.15 1.98
C ALA A 303 -12.38 -10.80 3.27
N PRO A 304 -11.59 -11.89 3.20
CA PRO A 304 -11.02 -12.52 4.39
C PRO A 304 -10.17 -11.54 5.19
N THR A 305 -10.26 -11.56 6.51
CA THR A 305 -9.48 -10.70 7.39
C THR A 305 -8.15 -11.33 7.81
N THR A 306 -7.73 -12.40 7.15
CA THR A 306 -6.50 -13.13 7.46
C THR A 306 -5.27 -12.35 7.02
N ARG A 307 -4.12 -12.61 7.63
CA ARG A 307 -2.85 -12.04 7.18
C ARG A 307 -2.51 -12.48 5.75
N ALA A 308 -2.85 -13.72 5.39
CA ALA A 308 -2.68 -14.24 4.05
C ALA A 308 -3.38 -13.37 2.99
N MET A 309 -4.58 -12.86 3.28
CA MET A 309 -5.29 -11.95 2.38
C MET A 309 -4.52 -10.65 2.12
N SER A 310 -3.83 -10.11 3.13
CA SER A 310 -3.03 -8.88 2.96
C SER A 310 -1.79 -9.07 2.06
N LEU A 311 -1.35 -10.32 1.87
CA LEU A 311 -0.15 -10.67 1.08
C LEU A 311 -0.48 -11.14 -0.35
N VAL A 312 -1.74 -11.44 -0.64
CA VAL A 312 -2.14 -12.12 -1.89
C VAL A 312 -1.82 -11.31 -3.16
N TYR A 313 -1.77 -9.99 -3.06
CA TYR A 313 -1.63 -9.10 -4.22
C TYR A 313 -0.25 -9.17 -4.88
N ASP A 314 0.83 -9.31 -4.12
CA ASP A 314 2.19 -9.30 -4.67
C ASP A 314 2.50 -10.58 -5.48
N PRO A 315 2.23 -11.80 -4.98
CA PRO A 315 2.34 -13.02 -5.79
C PRO A 315 1.44 -12.97 -7.04
N LEU A 316 0.20 -12.49 -6.90
CA LEU A 316 -0.69 -12.40 -8.07
C LEU A 316 -0.22 -11.38 -9.10
N SER A 317 0.32 -10.23 -8.69
CA SER A 317 0.92 -9.26 -9.61
C SER A 317 2.01 -9.92 -10.47
N THR A 318 2.84 -10.75 -9.84
CA THR A 318 3.88 -11.52 -10.55
C THR A 318 3.26 -12.56 -11.49
N ALA A 319 2.24 -13.29 -11.05
CA ALA A 319 1.56 -14.28 -11.87
C ALA A 319 0.93 -13.67 -13.13
N PHE A 320 0.23 -12.55 -12.98
CA PHE A 320 -0.36 -11.80 -14.08
C PHE A 320 0.70 -11.35 -15.08
N GLU A 321 1.82 -10.80 -14.61
CA GLU A 321 2.91 -10.39 -15.49
C GLU A 321 3.55 -11.58 -16.24
N GLN A 322 3.72 -12.73 -15.58
CA GLN A 322 4.26 -13.94 -16.22
C GLN A 322 3.31 -14.52 -17.27
N ALA A 323 2.02 -14.61 -16.96
CA ALA A 323 0.99 -15.10 -17.86
C ALA A 323 0.80 -14.16 -19.06
N TYR A 324 0.67 -12.85 -18.81
CA TYR A 324 0.54 -11.82 -19.84
C TYR A 324 1.73 -11.80 -20.80
N SER A 325 2.94 -11.95 -20.28
CA SER A 325 4.18 -11.91 -21.08
C SER A 325 4.54 -13.27 -21.71
N GLY A 326 3.75 -14.31 -21.47
CA GLY A 326 3.98 -15.67 -21.99
C GLY A 326 5.19 -16.38 -21.39
N ILE A 327 5.67 -15.95 -20.21
CA ILE A 327 6.76 -16.60 -19.47
C ILE A 327 6.31 -17.94 -18.88
N ALA A 328 5.07 -17.97 -18.39
CA ALA A 328 4.42 -19.13 -17.81
C ALA A 328 2.99 -19.21 -18.36
N SER A 329 2.43 -20.42 -18.42
CA SER A 329 0.98 -20.56 -18.58
C SER A 329 0.25 -20.00 -17.34
N THR A 330 -1.05 -19.69 -17.46
CA THR A 330 -1.87 -19.25 -16.32
C THR A 330 -1.86 -20.26 -15.17
N ASP A 331 -1.83 -21.56 -15.48
CA ASP A 331 -1.72 -22.66 -14.51
C ASP A 331 -0.40 -22.63 -13.73
N GLU A 332 0.72 -22.51 -14.45
CA GLU A 332 2.06 -22.44 -13.85
C GLU A 332 2.24 -21.15 -13.04
N ALA A 333 1.77 -20.03 -13.57
CA ALA A 333 1.85 -18.72 -12.92
C ALA A 333 1.07 -18.70 -11.60
N LEU A 334 -0.17 -19.19 -11.59
CA LEU A 334 -0.97 -19.27 -10.37
C LEU A 334 -0.40 -20.28 -9.36
N SER A 335 0.15 -21.39 -9.84
CA SER A 335 0.80 -22.36 -8.95
C SER A 335 2.04 -21.77 -8.28
N GLY A 336 2.85 -20.99 -9.02
CA GLY A 336 3.98 -20.26 -8.45
C GLY A 336 3.54 -19.17 -7.46
N ALA A 337 2.43 -18.48 -7.74
CA ALA A 337 1.87 -17.50 -6.81
C ALA A 337 1.37 -18.13 -5.52
N ASN A 338 0.71 -19.29 -5.61
CA ASN A 338 0.24 -20.03 -4.44
C ASN A 338 1.42 -20.45 -3.56
N GLN A 339 2.45 -21.04 -4.18
CA GLN A 339 3.65 -21.47 -3.46
C GLN A 339 4.36 -20.27 -2.80
N GLN A 340 4.51 -19.15 -3.49
CA GLN A 340 5.14 -17.97 -2.89
C GLN A 340 4.32 -17.45 -1.69
N LEU A 341 2.99 -17.44 -1.81
CA LEU A 341 2.11 -17.03 -0.72
C LEU A 341 2.23 -17.99 0.48
N GLU A 342 2.28 -19.31 0.26
CA GLU A 342 2.53 -20.31 1.30
C GLU A 342 3.88 -20.04 2.01
N GLU A 343 4.96 -19.84 1.25
CA GLU A 343 6.29 -19.55 1.79
C GLU A 343 6.30 -18.24 2.61
N GLN A 344 5.62 -17.20 2.12
CA GLN A 344 5.46 -15.94 2.85
C GLN A 344 4.69 -16.16 4.16
N ILE A 345 3.59 -16.92 4.15
CA ILE A 345 2.81 -17.24 5.35
C ILE A 345 3.62 -18.07 6.35
N GLU A 346 4.40 -19.05 5.89
CA GLU A 346 5.27 -19.88 6.76
C GLU A 346 6.42 -19.07 7.38
N SER A 347 6.96 -18.09 6.65
CA SER A 347 8.05 -17.23 7.14
C SER A 347 7.62 -16.28 8.26
N ILE A 348 6.31 -16.08 8.44
CA ILE A 348 5.76 -15.17 9.42
C ILE A 348 5.84 -15.75 10.82
N SER A 349 6.55 -15.04 11.71
CA SER A 349 6.40 -15.24 13.15
C SER A 349 5.02 -14.77 13.60
N ARG A 350 4.16 -15.71 14.02
CA ARG A 350 2.86 -15.40 14.63
C ARG A 350 3.08 -14.97 16.07
N ALA A 351 2.69 -13.75 16.40
CA ALA A 351 2.61 -13.33 17.79
C ALA A 351 1.52 -14.12 18.53
N ASP A 352 1.78 -14.48 19.78
CA ASP A 352 0.76 -15.12 20.61
C ASP A 352 -0.52 -14.24 20.70
N PRO A 353 -1.72 -14.84 20.71
CA PRO A 353 -2.95 -14.09 20.91
C PRO A 353 -2.91 -13.30 22.21
N PHE A 354 -3.30 -12.02 22.17
CA PHE A 354 -3.44 -11.23 23.40
C PHE A 354 -4.75 -11.65 24.08
N PRO A 355 -4.72 -12.23 25.29
CA PRO A 355 -5.92 -12.73 25.94
C PRO A 355 -6.85 -11.58 26.35
N LEU A 356 -8.15 -11.84 26.40
CA LEU A 356 -9.09 -10.92 27.03
C LEU A 356 -8.80 -10.82 28.53
N THR A 357 -8.66 -9.60 29.04
CA THR A 357 -8.53 -9.35 30.47
C THR A 357 -9.89 -9.59 31.15
N GLU A 358 -9.98 -10.60 32.01
CA GLU A 358 -11.19 -10.91 32.76
C GLU A 358 -11.64 -9.72 33.62
N GLY A 359 -12.91 -9.33 33.52
CA GLY A 359 -13.48 -8.21 34.28
C GLY A 359 -13.22 -6.83 33.67
N TYR A 360 -12.46 -6.73 32.57
CA TYR A 360 -12.28 -5.47 31.85
C TYR A 360 -13.55 -5.11 31.07
N ARG A 361 -14.26 -4.07 31.53
CA ARG A 361 -15.55 -3.61 30.97
C ARG A 361 -16.64 -4.68 30.86
N THR A 362 -16.45 -5.80 31.55
CA THR A 362 -17.38 -6.91 31.59
C THR A 362 -17.84 -7.16 33.03
N ILE A 363 -19.15 -7.30 33.24
CA ILE A 363 -19.73 -7.70 34.52
C ILE A 363 -20.42 -9.06 34.35
N THR A 364 -19.99 -10.05 35.13
CA THR A 364 -20.63 -11.36 35.16
C THR A 364 -21.78 -11.37 36.16
N ILE A 365 -22.99 -11.66 35.68
CA ILE A 365 -24.16 -11.91 36.53
C ILE A 365 -24.58 -13.37 36.46
N GLU A 366 -25.13 -13.87 37.56
CA GLU A 366 -25.72 -15.20 37.66
C GLU A 366 -27.10 -15.07 38.29
N PHE A 367 -28.13 -15.62 37.65
CA PHE A 367 -29.48 -15.64 38.19
C PHE A 367 -30.17 -16.98 37.94
N GLN A 368 -31.14 -17.29 38.81
CA GLN A 368 -31.95 -18.48 38.71
C GLN A 368 -33.13 -18.23 37.77
N THR A 369 -33.33 -19.13 36.82
CA THR A 369 -34.50 -19.13 35.94
C THR A 369 -35.78 -19.37 36.74
N THR A 370 -36.87 -18.76 36.29
CA THR A 370 -38.23 -18.98 36.78
C THR A 370 -39.05 -19.71 35.71
N ASN A 371 -40.37 -19.85 35.89
CA ASN A 371 -41.26 -20.38 34.84
C ASN A 371 -41.57 -19.35 33.73
N ALA A 372 -40.72 -18.33 33.57
CA ALA A 372 -40.88 -17.28 32.57
C ALA A 372 -40.53 -17.76 31.17
N THR A 373 -41.11 -17.13 30.15
CA THR A 373 -40.87 -17.43 28.74
C THR A 373 -39.72 -16.62 28.14
N SER A 374 -39.42 -15.45 28.71
CA SER A 374 -38.24 -14.64 28.37
C SER A 374 -37.60 -14.03 29.62
N TYR A 375 -36.34 -13.64 29.49
CA TYR A 375 -35.57 -12.87 30.45
C TYR A 375 -34.93 -11.67 29.75
N ASP A 376 -35.24 -10.48 30.23
CA ASP A 376 -34.69 -9.23 29.72
C ASP A 376 -33.73 -8.65 30.76
N VAL A 377 -32.47 -8.48 30.37
CA VAL A 377 -31.42 -7.91 31.20
C VAL A 377 -31.28 -6.43 30.85
N PHE A 378 -31.48 -5.57 31.84
CA PHE A 378 -31.30 -4.12 31.74
C PHE A 378 -30.03 -3.69 32.49
N VAL A 379 -29.30 -2.75 31.91
CA VAL A 379 -28.14 -2.08 32.52
C VAL A 379 -28.43 -0.58 32.50
N ASP A 380 -28.43 0.05 33.67
CA ASP A 380 -28.77 1.47 33.86
C ASP A 380 -30.10 1.90 33.21
N GLY A 381 -31.06 0.98 33.17
CA GLY A 381 -32.38 1.19 32.58
C GLY A 381 -32.46 1.01 31.06
N ALA A 382 -31.35 0.70 30.37
CA ALA A 382 -31.33 0.35 28.95
C ALA A 382 -31.33 -1.18 28.78
N LEU A 383 -32.08 -1.69 27.79
CA LEU A 383 -32.06 -3.11 27.46
C LEU A 383 -30.66 -3.50 26.98
N HIS A 384 -30.07 -4.54 27.57
CA HIS A 384 -28.75 -5.05 27.19
C HIS A 384 -28.86 -6.38 26.45
N THR A 385 -29.48 -7.39 27.09
CA THR A 385 -29.62 -8.75 26.53
C THR A 385 -31.06 -9.25 26.66
N GLU A 386 -31.60 -9.84 25.57
CA GLU A 386 -32.85 -10.61 25.59
C GLU A 386 -32.54 -12.11 25.50
N ILE A 387 -33.13 -12.90 26.40
CA ILE A 387 -33.00 -14.36 26.44
C ILE A 387 -34.40 -14.97 26.35
N ARG A 388 -34.63 -15.87 25.39
CA ARG A 388 -35.88 -16.62 25.25
C ARG A 388 -35.73 -18.06 25.68
N VAL A 389 -36.77 -18.60 26.30
CA VAL A 389 -36.83 -20.01 26.70
C VAL A 389 -37.52 -20.83 25.62
N GLY A 390 -36.83 -21.82 25.05
CA GLY A 390 -37.34 -22.60 23.93
C GLY A 390 -36.72 -24.00 23.79
N LEU A 391 -37.29 -24.79 22.88
CA LEU A 391 -36.68 -26.06 22.45
C LEU A 391 -35.63 -25.72 21.38
N GLY A 392 -34.36 -26.06 21.64
CA GLY A 392 -33.22 -25.67 20.82
C GLY A 392 -33.43 -25.95 19.33
N SER A 393 -33.45 -24.88 18.53
CA SER A 393 -33.32 -24.92 17.07
C SER A 393 -31.91 -24.49 16.66
N ASN A 394 -31.55 -24.68 15.39
CA ASN A 394 -30.28 -24.31 14.76
C ASN A 394 -29.88 -22.83 15.00
N GLY A 395 -29.29 -22.53 16.15
CA GLY A 395 -28.67 -21.23 16.45
C GLY A 395 -27.17 -21.28 16.20
N LEU A 396 -26.58 -20.11 15.92
CA LEU A 396 -25.15 -19.95 15.71
C LEU A 396 -24.47 -19.49 17.00
N LEU A 397 -23.16 -19.78 17.14
CA LEU A 397 -22.32 -19.25 18.20
C LEU A 397 -21.46 -18.14 17.58
N LEU A 398 -21.80 -16.87 17.83
CA LEU A 398 -21.10 -15.73 17.23
C LEU A 398 -19.93 -15.21 18.08
N GLY A 399 -19.80 -15.67 19.32
CA GLY A 399 -18.62 -15.44 20.17
C GLY A 399 -18.44 -14.03 20.72
N TYR A 400 -19.50 -13.21 20.74
CA TYR A 400 -19.45 -11.83 21.26
C TYR A 400 -19.93 -11.67 22.71
N ASP A 401 -21.03 -12.33 23.09
CA ASP A 401 -21.66 -12.24 24.42
C ASP A 401 -21.87 -13.64 25.01
N SER A 402 -21.19 -13.93 26.11
CA SER A 402 -21.28 -15.25 26.74
C SER A 402 -22.35 -15.26 27.82
N CYS A 403 -23.59 -15.55 27.41
CA CYS A 403 -24.56 -16.15 28.32
C CYS A 403 -24.42 -17.67 28.26
N THR A 404 -24.39 -18.34 29.39
CA THR A 404 -24.27 -19.80 29.52
C THR A 404 -25.38 -20.37 30.40
N ASP A 405 -25.67 -21.65 30.23
CA ASP A 405 -26.54 -22.42 31.13
C ASP A 405 -25.83 -22.91 32.40
N GLY A 406 -24.66 -22.30 32.70
CA GLY A 406 -23.72 -22.72 33.74
C GLY A 406 -22.59 -23.62 33.24
N VAL A 407 -22.70 -24.19 32.04
CA VAL A 407 -21.62 -25.01 31.42
C VAL A 407 -21.42 -24.69 29.93
N ASN A 408 -22.51 -24.58 29.16
CA ASN A 408 -22.47 -24.36 27.72
C ASN A 408 -22.99 -22.97 27.36
N GLU A 409 -22.41 -22.36 26.33
CA GLU A 409 -22.91 -21.09 25.78
C GLU A 409 -24.33 -21.26 25.21
N LEU A 410 -25.18 -20.27 25.45
CA LEU A 410 -26.52 -20.22 24.90
C LEU A 410 -26.46 -19.94 23.40
N LEU A 411 -27.21 -20.74 22.64
CA LEU A 411 -27.38 -20.56 21.20
C LEU A 411 -27.96 -19.17 20.91
N GLN A 412 -27.53 -18.58 19.80
CA GLN A 412 -28.04 -17.29 19.34
C GLN A 412 -28.92 -17.46 18.09
N LEU A 413 -30.08 -16.80 18.08
CA LEU A 413 -30.95 -16.68 16.92
C LEU A 413 -31.27 -15.19 16.71
N GLY A 414 -30.68 -14.60 15.67
CA GLY A 414 -30.68 -13.15 15.49
C GLY A 414 -30.05 -12.46 16.70
N GLN A 415 -30.79 -11.60 17.39
CA GLN A 415 -30.33 -10.84 18.56
C GLN A 415 -30.66 -11.53 19.90
N GLN A 416 -31.37 -12.66 19.87
CA GLN A 416 -31.88 -13.32 21.06
C GLN A 416 -31.05 -14.54 21.43
N ARG A 417 -30.78 -14.70 22.73
CA ARG A 417 -30.17 -15.93 23.26
C ARG A 417 -31.26 -16.93 23.59
N ILE A 418 -31.01 -18.20 23.30
CA ILE A 418 -31.98 -19.28 23.54
C ILE A 418 -31.50 -20.12 24.72
N ALA A 419 -32.23 -20.03 25.83
CA ALA A 419 -32.11 -20.94 26.95
C ALA A 419 -33.03 -22.15 26.77
N LEU A 420 -32.55 -23.35 27.14
CA LEU A 420 -33.38 -24.55 27.12
C LEU A 420 -34.38 -24.51 28.28
N THR A 421 -35.55 -25.13 28.10
CA THR A 421 -36.57 -25.25 29.16
C THR A 421 -36.08 -25.99 30.42
N SER A 422 -34.96 -26.72 30.32
CA SER A 422 -34.31 -27.41 31.44
C SER A 422 -33.23 -26.58 32.15
N THR A 423 -32.83 -25.44 31.59
CA THR A 423 -31.82 -24.55 32.16
C THR A 423 -32.32 -24.01 33.49
N LYS A 424 -31.54 -24.18 34.56
CA LYS A 424 -31.90 -23.73 35.91
C LYS A 424 -31.23 -22.42 36.30
N THR A 425 -29.98 -22.27 35.90
CA THR A 425 -29.15 -21.09 36.16
C THR A 425 -28.72 -20.54 34.82
N ILE A 426 -28.74 -19.21 34.70
CA ILE A 426 -28.13 -18.51 33.57
C ILE A 426 -27.04 -17.62 34.11
N GLN A 427 -25.86 -17.71 33.51
CA GLN A 427 -24.72 -16.84 33.80
C GLN A 427 -24.43 -16.02 32.55
N CYS A 428 -24.35 -14.69 32.65
CA CYS A 428 -24.08 -13.81 31.52
C CYS A 428 -22.91 -12.88 31.83
N ALA A 429 -21.94 -12.81 30.93
CA ALA A 429 -20.95 -11.74 30.91
C ALA A 429 -21.52 -10.54 30.12
N LEU A 430 -21.90 -9.49 30.85
CA LEU A 430 -22.44 -8.26 30.29
C LEU A 430 -21.30 -7.35 29.86
N THR A 431 -21.28 -6.95 28.60
CA THR A 431 -20.24 -6.12 27.95
C THR A 431 -20.63 -4.63 27.97
N GLY A 432 -19.74 -3.73 27.56
CA GLY A 432 -20.06 -2.30 27.40
C GLY A 432 -20.06 -1.46 28.68
N MET A 433 -19.52 -1.98 29.79
CA MET A 433 -19.50 -1.25 31.07
C MET A 433 -18.46 -0.12 31.08
N VAL A 434 -18.77 0.97 31.78
CA VAL A 434 -17.85 2.09 31.98
C VAL A 434 -17.00 1.82 33.23
N PRO A 435 -15.66 1.76 33.12
CA PRO A 435 -14.78 1.54 34.27
C PRO A 435 -14.99 2.55 35.39
N GLU A 436 -14.86 2.09 36.64
CA GLU A 436 -14.98 2.90 37.86
C GLU A 436 -16.35 3.57 38.10
N GLN A 437 -17.37 3.18 37.34
CA GLN A 437 -18.75 3.62 37.50
C GLN A 437 -19.62 2.48 38.06
N ASP A 438 -20.57 2.84 38.94
CA ASP A 438 -21.57 1.88 39.42
C ASP A 438 -22.68 1.74 38.36
N HIS A 439 -22.94 0.50 37.97
CA HIS A 439 -23.98 0.12 37.03
C HIS A 439 -25.09 -0.65 37.74
N LEU A 440 -26.34 -0.22 37.56
CA LEU A 440 -27.53 -0.92 38.05
C LEU A 440 -27.92 -1.99 37.03
N ILE A 441 -27.94 -3.24 37.45
CA ILE A 441 -28.29 -4.38 36.61
C ILE A 441 -29.59 -4.99 37.13
N GLU A 442 -30.58 -5.11 36.27
CA GLU A 442 -31.90 -5.64 36.58
C GLU A 442 -32.30 -6.71 35.57
N VAL A 443 -32.81 -7.85 36.04
CA VAL A 443 -33.31 -8.92 35.17
C VAL A 443 -34.80 -9.09 35.41
N PHE A 444 -35.58 -9.03 34.33
CA PHE A 444 -37.01 -9.23 34.35
C PHE A 444 -37.36 -10.55 33.66
N GLY A 445 -38.12 -11.42 34.32
CA GLY A 445 -38.73 -12.60 33.70
C GLY A 445 -40.21 -12.35 33.44
N ASP A 446 -40.65 -12.37 32.17
CA ASP A 446 -42.01 -11.98 31.75
C ASP A 446 -42.49 -10.67 32.45
N GLU A 447 -41.67 -9.60 32.38
CA GLU A 447 -41.89 -8.29 33.02
C GLU A 447 -41.83 -8.25 34.57
N VAL A 448 -41.50 -9.36 35.24
CA VAL A 448 -41.34 -9.40 36.71
C VAL A 448 -39.86 -9.32 37.08
N LEU A 449 -39.47 -8.36 37.92
CA LEU A 449 -38.11 -8.25 38.43
C LEU A 449 -37.73 -9.50 39.26
N ILE A 450 -36.73 -10.26 38.81
CA ILE A 450 -36.26 -11.49 39.47
C ILE A 450 -34.85 -11.36 40.04
N PHE A 451 -34.04 -10.44 39.52
CA PHE A 451 -32.68 -10.19 39.98
C PHE A 451 -32.36 -8.70 39.87
N SER A 452 -31.70 -8.15 40.88
CA SER A 452 -31.19 -6.78 40.85
C SER A 452 -29.88 -6.73 41.62
N THR A 453 -28.90 -6.06 41.05
CA THR A 453 -27.61 -5.80 41.69
C THR A 453 -27.01 -4.49 41.19
N THR A 454 -26.13 -3.90 41.98
CA THR A 454 -25.29 -2.79 41.55
C THR A 454 -23.85 -3.26 41.59
N GLN A 455 -23.16 -3.21 40.44
CA GLN A 455 -21.79 -3.65 40.29
C GLN A 455 -20.95 -2.61 39.55
N ARG A 456 -19.63 -2.69 39.69
CA ARG A 456 -18.65 -1.77 39.09
C ARG A 456 -17.48 -2.59 38.55
N THR A 457 -16.96 -2.22 37.38
CA THR A 457 -15.70 -2.77 36.87
C THR A 457 -14.52 -1.93 37.34
N SER A 458 -13.63 -2.50 38.15
CA SER A 458 -12.42 -1.82 38.66
C SER A 458 -11.14 -2.14 37.88
N VAL A 459 -11.26 -2.89 36.78
CA VAL A 459 -10.14 -3.22 35.90
C VAL A 459 -9.89 -2.01 35.00
N ALA A 460 -8.72 -1.40 35.15
CA ALA A 460 -8.32 -0.22 34.39
C ALA A 460 -7.86 -0.57 32.96
N ASP A 461 -7.77 0.45 32.10
CA ASP A 461 -7.22 0.30 30.76
C ASP A 461 -5.76 -0.16 30.81
N GLU A 462 -5.51 -1.36 30.28
CA GLU A 462 -4.16 -1.81 29.98
C GLU A 462 -3.65 -1.11 28.72
N ARG A 463 -2.50 -0.45 28.89
CA ARG A 463 -1.76 0.22 27.83
C ARG A 463 -0.33 -0.33 27.82
N PRO A 464 0.32 -0.39 26.65
CA PRO A 464 1.75 -0.67 26.60
C PRO A 464 2.48 0.32 27.53
N GLU A 465 3.49 -0.15 28.26
CA GLU A 465 4.38 0.77 28.95
C GLU A 465 5.04 1.71 27.93
N ALA A 466 5.57 2.85 28.37
CA ALA A 466 6.36 3.68 27.47
C ALA A 466 7.52 2.84 26.93
N GLY A 467 7.52 2.57 25.62
CA GLY A 467 8.34 1.53 24.99
C GLY A 467 9.81 1.59 25.38
N ASP A 468 10.47 0.43 25.29
CA ASP A 468 11.88 0.28 25.66
C ASP A 468 12.70 1.46 25.14
N THR A 469 13.38 2.17 26.04
CA THR A 469 14.23 3.29 25.66
C THR A 469 15.49 2.85 24.93
N SER A 470 15.76 1.54 24.78
CA SER A 470 16.93 1.02 24.06
C SER A 470 17.14 1.59 22.66
N PRO A 471 16.13 1.71 21.76
CA PRO A 471 16.30 2.36 20.46
C PRO A 471 16.62 3.86 20.60
N VAL A 472 16.04 4.53 21.59
CA VAL A 472 16.34 5.95 21.89
C VAL A 472 17.76 6.11 22.45
N LEU A 473 18.19 5.22 23.35
CA LEU A 473 19.53 5.18 23.91
C LEU A 473 20.57 4.85 22.84
N PHE A 474 20.26 3.92 21.93
CA PHE A 474 21.06 3.63 20.76
C PHE A 474 21.16 4.87 19.86
N ALA A 475 20.04 5.55 19.60
CA ALA A 475 20.02 6.77 18.80
C ALA A 475 20.89 7.86 19.42
N LEU A 476 20.69 8.15 20.72
CA LEU A 476 21.49 9.11 21.47
C LEU A 476 22.98 8.72 21.47
N GLY A 477 23.29 7.44 21.69
CA GLY A 477 24.65 6.91 21.64
C GLY A 477 25.30 7.11 20.28
N ALA A 478 24.61 6.74 19.19
CA ALA A 478 25.06 6.90 17.81
C ALA A 478 25.28 8.38 17.46
N ILE A 479 24.36 9.27 17.85
CA ILE A 479 24.48 10.72 17.65
C ILE A 479 25.69 11.26 18.41
N VAL A 480 25.84 10.92 19.70
CA VAL A 480 26.94 11.39 20.55
C VAL A 480 28.28 10.89 20.03
N LEU A 481 28.39 9.61 19.66
CA LEU A 481 29.61 9.04 19.08
C LEU A 481 29.96 9.71 17.74
N SER A 482 28.96 9.96 16.89
CA SER A 482 29.14 10.67 15.62
C SER A 482 29.63 12.10 15.84
N LEU A 483 29.05 12.82 16.80
CA LEU A 483 29.49 14.17 17.18
C LEU A 483 30.93 14.16 17.72
N ILE A 484 31.27 13.20 18.59
CA ILE A 484 32.64 13.05 19.10
C ILE A 484 33.61 12.79 17.94
N ALA A 485 33.26 11.91 17.01
CA ALA A 485 34.09 11.61 15.84
C ALA A 485 34.27 12.85 14.94
N LEU A 486 33.19 13.56 14.61
CA LEU A 486 33.20 14.76 13.77
C LEU A 486 34.00 15.90 14.41
N LEU A 487 33.80 16.17 15.70
CA LEU A 487 34.53 17.21 16.44
C LEU A 487 36.00 16.83 16.64
N SER A 488 36.30 15.54 16.87
CA SER A 488 37.68 15.05 16.96
C SER A 488 38.40 15.17 15.62
N PHE A 489 37.71 14.86 14.51
CA PHE A 489 38.23 15.05 13.17
C PHE A 489 38.48 16.53 12.86
N ALA A 490 37.54 17.43 13.19
CA ALA A 490 37.70 18.87 13.03
C ALA A 490 38.91 19.40 13.81
N LYS A 491 39.05 19.00 15.08
CA LYS A 491 40.20 19.34 15.93
C LYS A 491 41.52 18.78 15.39
N TRP A 492 41.52 17.54 14.91
CA TRP A 492 42.71 16.93 14.29
C TRP A 492 43.14 17.70 13.04
N ASN A 493 42.18 18.08 12.19
CA ASN A 493 42.44 18.86 10.99
C ASN A 493 42.96 20.27 11.32
N ASP A 494 42.40 20.94 12.32
CA ASP A 494 42.89 22.24 12.80
C ASP A 494 44.32 22.16 13.35
N THR A 495 44.63 21.09 14.08
CA THR A 495 45.98 20.83 14.60
C THR A 495 46.98 20.65 13.45
N LYS A 496 46.59 19.87 12.43
CA LYS A 496 47.38 19.66 11.21
C LYS A 496 47.62 20.96 10.43
N LEU A 497 46.63 21.87 10.43
CA LEU A 497 46.68 23.17 9.74
C LEU A 497 47.26 24.30 10.61
N GLY A 498 47.70 24.03 11.85
CA GLY A 498 48.29 25.03 12.74
C GLY A 498 47.30 26.09 13.27
N ARG A 499 46.00 25.82 13.23
CA ARG A 499 44.96 26.77 13.67
C ARG A 499 44.77 26.71 15.18
N THR A 500 45.05 27.80 15.90
CA THR A 500 45.04 27.84 17.37
C THR A 500 43.81 28.51 18.00
N GLN A 501 42.95 29.18 17.20
CA GLN A 501 41.75 29.88 17.67
C GLN A 501 40.44 29.41 17.01
N SER A 502 40.23 28.10 16.84
CA SER A 502 39.06 27.58 16.12
C SER A 502 37.80 27.33 16.98
N LYS A 503 37.81 27.69 18.27
CA LYS A 503 36.67 27.44 19.18
C LYS A 503 35.35 28.09 18.70
N LEU A 504 35.40 29.33 18.23
CA LEU A 504 34.23 30.03 17.68
C LEU A 504 33.75 29.40 16.37
N ALA A 505 34.67 28.94 15.51
CA ALA A 505 34.32 28.27 14.26
C ALA A 505 33.59 26.94 14.52
N HIS A 506 34.05 26.14 15.48
CA HIS A 506 33.36 24.93 15.90
C HIS A 506 31.95 25.20 16.45
N PHE A 507 31.79 26.28 17.23
CA PHE A 507 30.48 26.67 17.74
C PHE A 507 29.49 27.01 16.62
N TYR A 508 29.92 27.76 15.60
CA TYR A 508 29.06 28.09 14.45
C TYR A 508 28.70 26.89 13.57
N VAL A 509 29.57 25.88 13.48
CA VAL A 509 29.33 24.67 12.66
C VAL A 509 28.61 23.57 13.47
N ALA A 510 28.59 23.65 14.80
CA ALA A 510 27.99 22.64 15.67
C ALA A 510 26.51 22.30 15.33
N PRO A 511 25.61 23.26 15.03
CA PRO A 511 24.24 22.93 14.62
C PRO A 511 24.17 22.06 13.36
N ALA A 512 25.05 22.31 12.39
CA ALA A 512 25.14 21.49 11.18
C ALA A 512 25.71 20.10 11.45
N LEU A 513 26.71 19.97 12.34
CA LEU A 513 27.23 18.66 12.75
C LEU A 513 26.18 17.84 13.51
N LEU A 514 25.37 18.50 14.35
CA LEU A 514 24.26 17.86 15.04
C LEU A 514 23.21 17.37 14.06
N ALA A 515 22.81 18.21 13.09
CA ALA A 515 21.89 17.81 12.03
C ALA A 515 22.43 16.61 11.23
N LEU A 516 23.73 16.60 10.87
CA LEU A 516 24.37 15.47 10.20
C LEU A 516 24.39 14.21 11.07
N ALA A 517 24.69 14.34 12.37
CA ALA A 517 24.71 13.21 13.29
C ALA A 517 23.32 12.56 13.42
N ILE A 518 22.26 13.37 13.51
CA ILE A 518 20.87 12.91 13.66
C ILE A 518 20.30 12.38 12.34
N LEU A 519 20.43 13.13 11.25
CA LEU A 519 19.73 12.85 9.99
C LEU A 519 20.52 11.95 9.05
N THR A 520 21.83 11.78 9.24
CA THR A 520 22.68 10.99 8.34
C THR A 520 23.37 9.85 9.07
N PHE A 521 24.14 10.14 10.13
CA PHE A 521 24.92 9.08 10.76
C PHE A 521 24.08 8.10 11.59
N TYR A 522 23.08 8.58 12.33
CA TYR A 522 22.23 7.70 13.12
C TYR A 522 21.47 6.67 12.26
N PRO A 523 20.71 7.06 11.20
CA PRO A 523 20.00 6.08 10.37
C PRO A 523 20.94 5.08 9.70
N VAL A 524 22.12 5.54 9.26
CA VAL A 524 23.15 4.65 8.69
C VAL A 524 23.62 3.62 9.72
N LEU A 525 24.01 4.06 10.92
CA LEU A 525 24.48 3.16 11.98
C LEU A 525 23.38 2.19 12.43
N TYR A 526 22.13 2.66 12.49
CA TYR A 526 20.98 1.83 12.81
C TYR A 526 20.71 0.79 11.72
N GLY A 527 20.75 1.16 10.44
CA GLY A 527 20.67 0.22 9.32
C GLY A 527 21.80 -0.81 9.33
N PHE A 528 23.03 -0.38 9.64
CA PHE A 528 24.15 -1.31 9.84
C PHE A 528 23.89 -2.30 10.98
N TRP A 529 23.21 -1.91 12.05
CA TRP A 529 22.84 -2.82 13.13
C TRP A 529 21.71 -3.76 12.72
N LEU A 530 20.65 -3.23 12.10
CA LEU A 530 19.51 -4.02 11.58
C LEU A 530 19.96 -5.13 10.63
N ALA A 531 20.98 -4.88 9.81
CA ALA A 531 21.54 -5.85 8.88
C ALA A 531 22.04 -7.15 9.54
N PHE A 532 22.27 -7.16 10.86
CA PHE A 532 22.70 -8.34 11.62
C PHE A 532 21.60 -8.88 12.56
N THR A 533 20.35 -8.46 12.36
CA THR A 533 19.19 -8.86 13.18
C THR A 533 18.09 -9.49 12.34
N ASP A 534 17.17 -10.20 12.98
CA ASP A 534 15.93 -10.76 12.40
C ASP A 534 14.78 -9.74 12.29
N ALA A 535 15.10 -8.45 12.30
CA ALA A 535 14.10 -7.39 12.28
C ALA A 535 13.16 -7.49 11.07
N ASN A 536 11.86 -7.55 11.36
CA ASN A 536 10.79 -7.61 10.38
C ASN A 536 9.59 -6.77 10.86
N GLN A 537 8.50 -6.77 10.10
CA GLN A 537 7.30 -5.97 10.38
C GLN A 537 6.63 -6.29 11.74
N THR A 538 6.69 -7.53 12.24
CA THR A 538 6.04 -7.91 13.50
C THR A 538 6.93 -7.78 14.73
N GLN A 539 8.25 -7.81 14.55
CA GLN A 539 9.24 -7.83 15.64
C GLN A 539 10.08 -6.55 15.70
N LEU A 540 9.61 -5.46 15.09
CA LEU A 540 10.35 -4.19 15.09
C LEU A 540 10.38 -3.61 16.51
N GLY A 541 11.54 -3.63 17.15
CA GLY A 541 11.76 -3.22 18.54
C GLY A 541 12.19 -4.36 19.47
N ASP A 542 11.91 -5.62 19.10
CA ASP A 542 12.24 -6.85 19.86
C ASP A 542 13.10 -7.84 19.03
N GLN A 543 13.88 -7.30 18.09
CA GLN A 543 14.71 -8.11 17.20
C GLN A 543 15.93 -8.72 17.91
N SER A 544 16.28 -9.94 17.51
CA SER A 544 17.43 -10.69 17.97
C SER A 544 18.63 -10.58 17.03
N PHE A 545 19.84 -10.76 17.55
CA PHE A 545 21.06 -10.75 16.73
C PHE A 545 21.28 -12.12 16.07
N ILE A 546 21.29 -12.15 14.75
CA ILE A 546 21.45 -13.37 13.93
C ILE A 546 22.79 -13.43 13.17
N GLY A 547 23.66 -12.44 13.33
CA GLY A 547 24.98 -12.46 12.70
C GLY A 547 24.93 -12.13 11.20
N LEU A 548 25.45 -13.02 10.34
CA LEU A 548 25.63 -12.75 8.90
C LEU A 548 24.57 -13.38 7.99
N ASP A 549 23.52 -13.96 8.57
CA ASP A 549 22.52 -14.75 7.83
C ASP A 549 21.85 -13.93 6.72
N ASN A 550 21.43 -12.70 7.03
CA ASN A 550 20.89 -11.77 6.03
C ASN A 550 21.85 -11.55 4.83
N PHE A 551 23.16 -11.50 5.05
CA PHE A 551 24.11 -11.31 3.94
C PHE A 551 24.22 -12.56 3.07
N PHE A 552 24.17 -13.76 3.65
CA PHE A 552 24.16 -15.00 2.87
C PHE A 552 22.92 -15.07 2.00
N GLU A 553 21.75 -14.72 2.55
CA GLU A 553 20.49 -14.65 1.82
C GLU A 553 20.60 -13.73 0.60
N VAL A 554 21.12 -12.51 0.79
CA VAL A 554 21.34 -11.55 -0.31
C VAL A 554 22.27 -12.11 -1.40
N PHE A 555 23.38 -12.75 -1.03
CA PHE A 555 24.34 -13.28 -2.01
C PHE A 555 23.86 -14.55 -2.71
N SER A 556 22.94 -15.32 -2.10
CA SER A 556 22.33 -16.50 -2.69
C SER A 556 21.08 -16.20 -3.52
N ALA A 557 20.53 -14.99 -3.46
CA ALA A 557 19.33 -14.61 -4.20
C ALA A 557 19.54 -14.72 -5.73
N GLU A 558 18.63 -15.43 -6.41
CA GLU A 558 18.75 -15.75 -7.85
C GLU A 558 18.86 -14.52 -8.76
N GLY A 559 18.33 -13.37 -8.33
CA GLY A 559 18.39 -12.11 -9.07
C GLY A 559 19.52 -11.15 -8.69
N PHE A 560 20.34 -11.45 -7.67
CA PHE A 560 21.37 -10.53 -7.16
C PHE A 560 22.32 -10.01 -8.25
N LEU A 561 22.84 -10.92 -9.08
CA LEU A 561 23.75 -10.55 -10.16
C LEU A 561 23.06 -9.75 -11.26
N ARG A 562 21.82 -10.09 -11.62
CA ARG A 562 21.03 -9.40 -12.65
C ARG A 562 20.82 -7.93 -12.26
N VAL A 563 20.25 -7.69 -11.09
CA VAL A 563 19.97 -6.33 -10.60
C VAL A 563 21.25 -5.52 -10.40
N THR A 564 22.33 -6.15 -9.91
CA THR A 564 23.63 -5.49 -9.74
C THR A 564 24.21 -5.05 -11.09
N LEU A 565 24.22 -5.95 -12.08
CA LEU A 565 24.74 -5.64 -13.41
C LEU A 565 23.90 -4.57 -14.10
N PHE A 566 22.58 -4.67 -14.04
CA PHE A 566 21.71 -3.64 -14.61
C PHE A 566 21.92 -2.29 -13.92
N THR A 567 21.99 -2.24 -12.59
CA THR A 567 22.29 -0.99 -11.85
C THR A 567 23.61 -0.36 -12.30
N LEU A 568 24.65 -1.15 -12.55
CA LEU A 568 25.93 -0.67 -13.08
C LEU A 568 25.79 -0.14 -14.51
N VAL A 569 25.13 -0.88 -15.41
CA VAL A 569 24.90 -0.45 -16.80
C VAL A 569 24.06 0.83 -16.85
N TRP A 570 22.93 0.83 -16.15
CA TRP A 570 22.06 1.98 -15.91
C TRP A 570 22.87 3.21 -15.50
N THR A 571 23.69 3.07 -14.46
CA THR A 571 24.45 4.19 -13.89
C THR A 571 25.49 4.70 -14.89
N VAL A 572 26.28 3.81 -15.48
CA VAL A 572 27.36 4.20 -16.40
C VAL A 572 26.79 4.86 -17.66
N VAL A 573 25.73 4.31 -18.25
CA VAL A 573 25.10 4.86 -19.46
C VAL A 573 24.53 6.25 -19.17
N ASN A 574 23.73 6.39 -18.12
CA ASN A 574 23.12 7.67 -17.74
C ASN A 574 24.16 8.73 -17.43
N VAL A 575 25.15 8.44 -16.56
CA VAL A 575 26.17 9.44 -16.18
C VAL A 575 27.02 9.85 -17.39
N SER A 576 27.38 8.90 -18.25
CA SER A 576 28.13 9.20 -19.48
C SER A 576 27.33 10.11 -20.40
N ALA A 577 26.01 9.87 -20.53
CA ALA A 577 25.12 10.70 -21.34
C ALA A 577 24.88 12.08 -20.70
N HIS A 578 24.62 12.16 -19.39
CA HIS A 578 24.44 13.42 -18.66
C HIS A 578 25.65 14.34 -18.83
N ILE A 579 26.85 13.79 -18.65
CA ILE A 579 28.10 14.54 -18.78
C ILE A 579 28.42 14.84 -20.25
N GLY A 580 28.27 13.86 -21.14
CA GLY A 580 28.57 14.03 -22.57
C GLY A 580 27.66 15.08 -23.23
N ILE A 581 26.34 14.94 -23.07
CA ILE A 581 25.36 15.88 -23.61
C ILE A 581 25.44 17.21 -22.86
N GLY A 582 25.58 17.20 -21.53
CA GLY A 582 25.75 18.42 -20.74
C GLY A 582 26.98 19.23 -21.14
N LEU A 583 28.14 18.58 -21.33
CA LEU A 583 29.36 19.20 -21.82
C LEU A 583 29.20 19.74 -23.24
N PHE A 584 28.54 18.99 -24.12
CA PHE A 584 28.26 19.41 -25.48
C PHE A 584 27.40 20.69 -25.50
N LEU A 585 26.28 20.70 -24.78
CA LEU A 585 25.38 21.86 -24.68
C LEU A 585 26.06 23.06 -24.01
N ALA A 586 26.84 22.82 -22.94
CA ALA A 586 27.58 23.87 -22.24
C ALA A 586 28.60 24.56 -23.18
N ASN A 587 29.38 23.78 -23.94
CA ASN A 587 30.31 24.31 -24.94
C ASN A 587 29.58 25.08 -26.04
N MET A 588 28.44 24.56 -26.52
CA MET A 588 27.64 25.21 -27.55
C MET A 588 27.17 26.60 -27.07
N LEU A 589 26.56 26.67 -25.89
CA LEU A 589 26.04 27.91 -25.31
C LEU A 589 27.14 28.88 -24.86
N HIS A 590 28.36 28.40 -24.61
CA HIS A 590 29.50 29.25 -24.28
C HIS A 590 29.97 30.09 -25.49
N ARG A 591 29.89 29.57 -26.73
CA ARG A 591 30.35 30.27 -27.94
C ARG A 591 29.67 31.63 -28.11
N SER A 592 30.44 32.68 -28.42
CA SER A 592 29.95 34.08 -28.53
C SER A 592 28.88 34.29 -29.63
N ARG A 593 28.78 33.38 -30.60
CA ARG A 593 27.99 33.53 -31.84
C ARG A 593 26.52 33.11 -31.74
N ILE A 594 26.06 32.63 -30.58
CA ILE A 594 24.64 32.25 -30.36
C ILE A 594 23.86 33.44 -29.81
N TYR A 595 22.84 33.88 -30.53
CA TYR A 595 21.89 34.89 -30.07
C TYR A 595 20.80 34.23 -29.20
N GLY A 596 20.28 34.94 -28.19
CA GLY A 596 19.19 34.41 -27.34
C GLY A 596 19.61 33.36 -26.30
N LYS A 597 20.89 33.32 -25.89
CA LYS A 597 21.44 32.33 -24.93
C LYS A 597 20.63 32.18 -23.64
N VAL A 598 20.07 33.28 -23.14
CA VAL A 598 19.25 33.27 -21.91
C VAL A 598 18.01 32.40 -22.12
N ALA A 599 17.28 32.59 -23.22
CA ALA A 599 16.10 31.80 -23.54
C ALA A 599 16.43 30.31 -23.69
N TYR A 600 17.50 29.97 -24.42
CA TYR A 600 17.94 28.57 -24.54
C TYR A 600 18.31 27.95 -23.20
N ARG A 601 19.05 28.66 -22.34
CA ARG A 601 19.38 28.18 -20.99
C ARG A 601 18.13 27.97 -20.15
N THR A 602 17.18 28.90 -20.19
CA THR A 602 15.92 28.79 -19.44
C THR A 602 15.11 27.58 -19.90
N LEU A 603 14.93 27.38 -21.22
CA LEU A 603 14.18 26.25 -21.76
C LEU A 603 14.85 24.90 -21.44
N LEU A 604 16.16 24.80 -21.63
CA LEU A 604 16.92 23.58 -21.34
C LEU A 604 17.02 23.27 -19.84
N LEU A 605 16.72 24.24 -18.97
CA LEU A 605 16.65 24.04 -17.52
C LEU A 605 15.31 23.52 -17.02
N LEU A 606 14.25 23.64 -17.81
CA LEU A 606 12.89 23.23 -17.43
C LEU A 606 12.80 21.79 -16.89
N PRO A 607 13.46 20.78 -17.48
CA PRO A 607 13.35 19.40 -16.99
C PRO A 607 13.82 19.22 -15.55
N TRP A 608 14.78 20.03 -15.10
CA TRP A 608 15.31 20.01 -13.74
C TRP A 608 14.56 20.95 -12.78
N ALA A 609 13.91 21.99 -13.32
CA ALA A 609 13.12 22.92 -12.52
C ALA A 609 11.77 22.33 -12.09
N VAL A 610 11.21 21.40 -12.87
CA VAL A 610 9.97 20.68 -12.53
C VAL A 610 10.31 19.50 -11.60
N PRO A 611 9.53 19.27 -10.52
CA PRO A 611 9.72 18.10 -9.66
C PRO A 611 9.72 16.80 -10.47
N SER A 612 10.73 15.95 -10.26
CA SER A 612 10.95 14.75 -11.07
C SER A 612 9.77 13.78 -11.03
N TYR A 613 9.09 13.65 -9.89
CA TYR A 613 7.90 12.80 -9.72
C TYR A 613 6.83 13.10 -10.78
N ILE A 614 6.48 14.38 -10.97
CA ILE A 614 5.48 14.80 -11.96
C ILE A 614 5.97 14.50 -13.38
N SER A 615 7.22 14.84 -13.67
CA SER A 615 7.82 14.60 -14.99
C SER A 615 7.80 13.12 -15.36
N VAL A 616 8.14 12.22 -14.43
CA VAL A 616 8.19 10.77 -14.68
C VAL A 616 6.80 10.21 -14.95
N LEU A 617 5.78 10.60 -14.18
CA LEU A 617 4.40 10.16 -14.43
C LEU A 617 3.85 10.64 -15.78
N VAL A 618 4.18 11.88 -16.17
CA VAL A 618 3.84 12.40 -17.50
C VAL A 618 4.52 11.56 -18.59
N TRP A 619 5.82 11.27 -18.44
CA TRP A 619 6.52 10.38 -19.38
C TRP A 619 5.91 8.99 -19.43
N ARG A 620 5.58 8.39 -18.29
CA ARG A 620 4.88 7.10 -18.23
C ARG A 620 3.59 7.13 -19.05
N GLY A 621 2.74 8.14 -18.83
CA GLY A 621 1.51 8.32 -19.61
C GLY A 621 1.75 8.54 -21.11
N MET A 622 2.80 9.28 -21.48
CA MET A 622 3.17 9.50 -22.88
C MET A 622 3.62 8.21 -23.60
N PHE A 623 4.21 7.26 -22.87
CA PHE A 623 4.69 5.97 -23.37
C PHE A 623 3.68 4.82 -23.21
N GLN A 624 2.48 5.09 -22.69
CA GLN A 624 1.38 4.12 -22.76
C GLN A 624 0.98 3.87 -24.23
N PRO A 625 0.33 2.73 -24.54
CA PRO A 625 -0.12 2.41 -25.89
C PRO A 625 -0.95 3.54 -26.54
N ASP A 626 -1.91 4.10 -25.80
CA ASP A 626 -2.74 5.26 -26.21
C ASP A 626 -2.07 6.62 -25.95
N GLY A 627 -0.76 6.61 -25.67
CA GLY A 627 0.01 7.77 -25.28
C GLY A 627 0.45 8.63 -26.48
N PHE A 628 0.77 9.89 -26.18
CA PHE A 628 1.19 10.89 -27.18
C PHE A 628 2.34 10.43 -28.08
N VAL A 629 3.26 9.60 -27.60
CA VAL A 629 4.41 9.13 -28.39
C VAL A 629 3.95 8.25 -29.56
N ASN A 630 3.04 7.32 -29.30
CA ASN A 630 2.48 6.45 -30.34
C ASN A 630 1.63 7.25 -31.34
N ASP A 631 0.81 8.18 -30.85
CA ASP A 631 0.03 9.11 -31.71
C ASP A 631 0.92 9.92 -32.67
N LEU A 632 2.06 10.43 -32.16
CA LEU A 632 2.98 11.23 -32.94
C LEU A 632 3.74 10.39 -33.99
N LEU A 633 4.11 9.16 -33.63
CA LEU A 633 4.86 8.25 -34.50
C LEU A 633 3.96 7.46 -35.46
N GLY A 634 2.65 7.42 -35.21
CA GLY A 634 1.72 6.54 -35.93
C GLY A 634 2.00 5.06 -35.67
N THR A 635 2.50 4.73 -34.47
CA THR A 635 2.83 3.37 -34.05
C THR A 635 1.88 2.90 -32.95
N ASN A 636 1.82 1.59 -32.70
CA ASN A 636 1.12 1.03 -31.54
C ASN A 636 2.09 0.09 -30.80
N ILE A 637 3.24 0.63 -30.39
CA ILE A 637 4.28 -0.14 -29.70
C ILE A 637 4.09 0.07 -28.21
N ASP A 638 3.97 -1.02 -27.47
CA ASP A 638 4.00 -0.99 -26.01
C ASP A 638 5.44 -1.11 -25.50
N PHE A 639 6.09 0.05 -25.35
CA PHE A 639 7.48 0.10 -24.90
C PHE A 639 7.66 -0.38 -23.46
N LEU A 640 6.64 -0.23 -22.60
CA LEU A 640 6.76 -0.53 -21.17
C LEU A 640 6.48 -2.01 -20.86
N SER A 641 5.78 -2.72 -21.76
CA SER A 641 5.57 -4.17 -21.66
C SER A 641 6.73 -5.02 -22.19
N ASP A 642 7.62 -4.48 -23.05
CA ASP A 642 8.85 -5.17 -23.46
C ASP A 642 10.02 -4.87 -22.50
N PRO A 643 10.75 -5.86 -21.96
CA PRO A 643 11.87 -5.63 -21.04
C PRO A 643 12.95 -4.70 -21.58
N THR A 644 13.32 -4.86 -22.86
CA THR A 644 14.38 -4.06 -23.47
C THR A 644 13.89 -2.64 -23.74
N GLY A 645 12.66 -2.51 -24.23
CA GLY A 645 11.95 -1.24 -24.40
C GLY A 645 11.88 -0.48 -23.08
N ALA A 646 11.38 -1.11 -22.02
CA ALA A 646 11.22 -0.51 -20.71
C ALA A 646 12.56 -0.01 -20.17
N GLN A 647 13.61 -0.86 -20.18
CA GLN A 647 14.98 -0.49 -19.80
C GLN A 647 15.52 0.70 -20.60
N ILE A 648 15.28 0.75 -21.91
CA ILE A 648 15.69 1.88 -22.75
C ILE A 648 14.94 3.15 -22.37
N ILE A 649 13.62 3.08 -22.19
CA ILE A 649 12.78 4.24 -21.87
C ILE A 649 13.15 4.82 -20.51
N VAL A 650 13.31 3.99 -19.47
CA VAL A 650 13.73 4.49 -18.16
C VAL A 650 15.09 5.21 -18.24
N ILE A 651 16.03 4.69 -19.04
CA ILE A 651 17.35 5.32 -19.26
C ILE A 651 17.18 6.66 -19.96
N LEU A 652 16.38 6.72 -21.03
CA LEU A 652 16.16 7.95 -21.79
C LEU A 652 15.54 9.06 -20.95
N VAL A 653 14.54 8.72 -20.13
CA VAL A 653 13.87 9.70 -19.28
C VAL A 653 14.82 10.20 -18.18
N ASN A 654 15.62 9.32 -17.57
CA ASN A 654 16.63 9.76 -16.62
C ASN A 654 17.73 10.61 -17.27
N ILE A 655 18.14 10.32 -18.51
CA ILE A 655 19.04 11.18 -19.29
C ILE A 655 18.44 12.59 -19.44
N TRP A 656 17.18 12.69 -19.84
CA TRP A 656 16.48 13.96 -20.02
C TRP A 656 16.41 14.78 -18.72
N LEU A 657 16.17 14.13 -17.58
CA LEU A 657 16.14 14.77 -16.26
C LEU A 657 17.51 15.27 -15.78
N GLY A 658 18.58 14.51 -16.04
CA GLY A 658 19.91 14.81 -15.47
C GLY A 658 20.79 15.76 -16.30
N VAL A 659 20.60 15.82 -17.63
CA VAL A 659 21.39 16.69 -18.53
C VAL A 659 21.41 18.17 -18.13
N PRO A 660 20.30 18.82 -17.75
CA PRO A 660 20.28 20.26 -17.45
C PRO A 660 21.23 20.66 -16.32
N PHE A 661 21.28 19.86 -15.25
CA PHE A 661 22.16 20.11 -14.11
C PHE A 661 23.63 20.04 -14.52
N MET A 662 24.03 19.02 -15.28
CA MET A 662 25.40 18.87 -15.77
C MET A 662 25.78 20.00 -16.74
N MET A 663 24.87 20.37 -17.66
CA MET A 663 25.07 21.49 -18.57
C MET A 663 25.33 22.79 -17.81
N MET A 664 24.53 23.11 -16.79
CA MET A 664 24.68 24.35 -16.03
C MET A 664 25.95 24.37 -15.20
N SER A 665 26.26 23.26 -14.53
CA SER A 665 27.47 23.12 -13.71
C SER A 665 28.74 23.27 -14.56
N ILE A 666 28.80 22.59 -15.70
CA ILE A 666 29.92 22.68 -16.64
C ILE A 666 29.98 24.07 -17.29
N SER A 667 28.84 24.70 -17.58
CA SER A 667 28.81 26.08 -18.08
C SER A 667 29.39 27.08 -17.08
N GLY A 668 29.20 26.86 -15.78
CA GLY A 668 29.84 27.64 -14.71
C GLY A 668 31.35 27.44 -14.70
N ALA A 669 31.81 26.19 -14.76
CA ALA A 669 33.24 25.85 -14.82
C ALA A 669 33.94 26.38 -16.08
N LEU A 670 33.26 26.36 -17.23
CA LEU A 670 33.78 26.97 -18.46
C LEU A 670 33.99 28.49 -18.32
N GLN A 671 33.15 29.17 -17.53
CA GLN A 671 33.26 30.62 -17.33
C GLN A 671 34.43 31.01 -16.40
N SER A 672 34.94 30.09 -15.58
CA SER A 672 36.10 30.37 -14.72
C SER A 672 37.45 30.22 -15.45
N ILE A 673 37.47 29.68 -16.67
CA ILE A 673 38.71 29.57 -17.45
C ILE A 673 39.08 30.96 -18.01
N PRO A 674 40.28 31.50 -17.73
CA PRO A 674 40.71 32.82 -18.21
C PRO A 674 40.70 32.89 -19.74
N LYS A 675 40.14 33.98 -20.29
CA LYS A 675 40.05 34.19 -21.74
C LYS A 675 41.42 34.29 -22.42
N ASP A 676 42.39 34.87 -21.73
CA ASP A 676 43.75 35.06 -22.22
C ASP A 676 44.43 33.73 -22.62
N MET A 677 44.04 32.61 -21.99
CA MET A 677 44.52 31.28 -22.37
C MET A 677 44.04 30.86 -23.77
N TYR A 678 42.81 31.22 -24.13
CA TYR A 678 42.24 30.94 -25.45
C TYR A 678 42.83 31.87 -26.51
N GLU A 679 43.05 33.14 -26.19
CA GLU A 679 43.69 34.11 -27.09
C GLU A 679 45.14 33.72 -27.41
N ALA A 680 45.90 33.30 -26.39
CA ALA A 680 47.27 32.80 -26.58
C ALA A 680 47.28 31.53 -27.47
N ALA A 681 46.37 30.59 -27.23
CA ALA A 681 46.25 29.38 -28.04
C ALA A 681 45.89 29.69 -29.51
N GLU A 682 45.03 30.69 -29.75
CA GLU A 682 44.66 31.13 -31.11
C GLU A 682 45.84 31.77 -31.84
N LEU A 683 46.68 32.54 -31.15
CA LEU A 683 47.94 33.08 -31.70
C LEU A 683 48.92 31.96 -32.10
N ASP A 684 48.94 30.85 -31.35
CA ASP A 684 49.72 29.65 -31.65
C ASP A 684 49.06 28.72 -32.71
N GLY A 685 47.92 29.12 -33.28
CA GLY A 685 47.18 28.37 -34.29
C GLY A 685 46.36 27.18 -33.76
N VAL A 686 46.21 27.05 -32.44
CA VAL A 686 45.44 26.00 -31.78
C VAL A 686 43.99 26.43 -31.65
N VAL A 687 43.13 25.99 -32.58
CA VAL A 687 41.70 26.37 -32.63
C VAL A 687 40.77 25.15 -32.69
N GLY A 688 39.48 25.38 -32.41
CA GLY A 688 38.42 24.36 -32.58
C GLY A 688 38.58 23.13 -31.68
N TRP A 689 38.58 21.93 -32.27
CA TRP A 689 38.73 20.67 -31.53
C TRP A 689 40.09 20.53 -30.84
N ALA A 690 41.15 21.09 -31.44
CA ALA A 690 42.48 21.07 -30.83
C ALA A 690 42.51 21.89 -29.53
N ALA A 691 41.89 23.08 -29.53
CA ALA A 691 41.71 23.90 -28.33
C ALA A 691 40.80 23.21 -27.30
N PHE A 692 39.74 22.54 -27.72
CA PHE A 692 38.90 21.79 -26.79
C PHE A 692 39.67 20.65 -26.10
N ARG A 693 40.35 19.79 -26.85
CA ARG A 693 41.05 18.61 -26.33
C ARG A 693 42.26 18.95 -25.46
N HIS A 694 43.02 19.99 -25.82
CA HIS A 694 44.29 20.30 -25.16
C HIS A 694 44.19 21.47 -24.16
N LEU A 695 43.21 22.36 -24.29
CA LEU A 695 43.03 23.50 -23.38
C LEU A 695 41.78 23.33 -22.51
N THR A 696 40.62 23.11 -23.12
CA THR A 696 39.33 23.17 -22.39
C THR A 696 39.12 21.95 -21.50
N LEU A 697 39.19 20.75 -22.07
CA LEU A 697 38.90 19.49 -21.38
C LEU A 697 39.87 19.22 -20.20
N PRO A 698 41.19 19.47 -20.33
CA PRO A 698 42.11 19.32 -19.20
C PRO A 698 41.82 20.29 -18.06
N ASN A 699 41.50 21.55 -18.36
CA ASN A 699 41.15 22.53 -17.33
C ASN A 699 39.79 22.23 -16.68
N LEU A 700 38.83 21.70 -17.43
CA LEU A 700 37.54 21.25 -16.92
C LEU A 700 37.64 19.98 -16.05
N ARG A 701 38.73 19.22 -16.10
CA ARG A 701 38.90 18.00 -15.31
C ARG A 701 38.67 18.22 -13.81
N SER A 702 39.08 19.38 -13.29
CA SER A 702 38.86 19.81 -11.90
C SER A 702 37.39 19.90 -11.50
N ALA A 703 36.50 20.21 -12.45
CA ALA A 703 35.06 20.23 -12.27
C ALA A 703 34.39 18.90 -12.67
N LEU A 704 34.84 18.27 -13.76
CA LEU A 704 34.24 17.03 -14.29
C LEU A 704 34.42 15.84 -13.35
N ILE A 705 35.57 15.70 -12.69
CA ILE A 705 35.81 14.59 -11.74
C ILE A 705 34.76 14.60 -10.61
N PRO A 706 34.62 15.68 -9.80
CA PRO A 706 33.63 15.69 -8.74
C PRO A 706 32.20 15.64 -9.26
N LEU A 707 31.89 16.25 -10.42
CA LEU A 707 30.54 16.18 -11.01
C LEU A 707 30.18 14.76 -11.47
N THR A 708 31.11 14.02 -12.09
CA THR A 708 30.87 12.64 -12.50
C THR A 708 30.72 11.71 -11.30
N LEU A 709 31.52 11.91 -10.23
CA LEU A 709 31.37 11.16 -8.99
C LEU A 709 30.00 11.41 -8.34
N LEU A 710 29.60 12.68 -8.24
CA LEU A 710 28.28 13.05 -7.71
C LEU A 710 27.15 12.46 -8.57
N GLY A 711 27.27 12.57 -9.90
CA GLY A 711 26.32 12.00 -10.85
C GLY A 711 26.20 10.48 -10.71
N PHE A 712 27.32 9.78 -10.48
CA PHE A 712 27.32 8.35 -10.23
C PHE A 712 26.55 8.00 -8.95
N ILE A 713 26.86 8.66 -7.84
CA ILE A 713 26.19 8.39 -6.55
C ILE A 713 24.68 8.65 -6.65
N TRP A 714 24.26 9.74 -7.30
CA TRP A 714 22.85 10.05 -7.51
C TRP A 714 22.16 9.04 -8.42
N THR A 715 22.77 8.73 -9.56
CA THR A 715 22.16 7.85 -10.58
C THR A 715 22.06 6.40 -10.11
N PHE A 716 23.06 5.92 -9.35
CA PHE A 716 23.06 4.58 -8.78
C PHE A 716 21.88 4.34 -7.83
N ASN A 717 21.42 5.40 -7.15
CA ASN A 717 20.29 5.37 -6.22
C ASN A 717 19.05 6.08 -6.78
N MET A 718 18.86 6.09 -8.11
CA MET A 718 17.78 6.85 -8.74
C MET A 718 16.42 6.13 -8.66
N PHE A 719 15.88 6.04 -7.45
CA PHE A 719 14.64 5.32 -7.13
C PHE A 719 13.43 5.80 -7.95
N ASN A 720 13.19 7.12 -7.96
CA ASN A 720 11.94 7.71 -8.47
C ASN A 720 11.66 7.38 -9.94
N VAL A 721 12.68 7.24 -10.79
CA VAL A 721 12.44 7.01 -12.23
C VAL A 721 11.94 5.58 -12.46
N ILE A 722 12.56 4.60 -11.82
CA ILE A 722 12.20 3.19 -11.97
C ILE A 722 10.83 2.93 -11.32
N TYR A 723 10.69 3.27 -10.04
CA TYR A 723 9.48 2.96 -9.27
C TYR A 723 8.21 3.56 -9.89
N LEU A 724 8.26 4.83 -10.32
CA LEU A 724 7.07 5.50 -10.86
C LEU A 724 6.74 5.12 -12.30
N MET A 725 7.74 4.70 -13.08
CA MET A 725 7.56 4.41 -14.50
C MET A 725 7.16 2.96 -14.76
N THR A 726 7.83 2.02 -14.09
CA THR A 726 7.72 0.58 -14.37
C THR A 726 7.53 -0.27 -13.14
N ASP A 727 7.80 0.25 -11.93
CA ASP A 727 7.70 -0.50 -10.67
C ASP A 727 8.46 -1.85 -10.72
N GLY A 728 9.66 -1.83 -11.32
CA GLY A 728 10.51 -3.02 -11.52
C GLY A 728 10.17 -3.86 -12.76
N GLY A 729 8.95 -3.76 -13.31
CA GLY A 729 8.51 -4.51 -14.50
C GLY A 729 9.19 -4.06 -15.81
N PRO A 730 8.83 -4.67 -16.97
CA PRO A 730 7.93 -5.82 -17.15
C PRO A 730 8.63 -7.15 -16.78
N ASN A 731 7.93 -8.29 -16.89
CA ASN A 731 8.43 -9.64 -16.58
C ASN A 731 8.94 -9.79 -15.14
N LEU A 732 8.00 -9.80 -14.19
CA LEU A 732 8.27 -10.07 -12.77
C LEU A 732 8.53 -11.56 -12.51
N TYR A 733 9.29 -11.85 -11.46
CA TYR A 733 9.55 -13.22 -10.99
C TYR A 733 9.38 -13.30 -9.48
N PHE A 734 8.89 -14.43 -8.99
CA PHE A 734 8.62 -14.64 -7.58
C PHE A 734 9.90 -14.53 -6.75
N GLY A 735 9.90 -13.65 -5.74
CA GLY A 735 11.04 -13.43 -4.84
C GLY A 735 12.31 -12.91 -5.52
N GLN A 736 12.21 -12.26 -6.68
CA GLN A 736 13.37 -11.71 -7.39
C GLN A 736 13.14 -10.28 -7.88
N PRO A 737 14.21 -9.49 -8.06
CA PRO A 737 14.13 -8.18 -8.69
C PRO A 737 13.57 -8.26 -10.11
N GLY A 738 12.71 -7.30 -10.48
CA GLY A 738 12.17 -7.15 -11.83
C GLY A 738 13.23 -6.76 -12.88
N GLN A 739 12.82 -6.67 -14.15
CA GLN A 739 13.73 -6.38 -15.26
C GLN A 739 14.30 -4.97 -15.27
N THR A 740 13.57 -3.99 -14.74
CA THR A 740 14.03 -2.59 -14.66
C THR A 740 14.51 -2.20 -13.28
N ASP A 741 14.42 -3.10 -12.31
CA ASP A 741 14.87 -2.80 -10.96
C ASP A 741 16.35 -2.46 -10.90
N ILE A 742 16.63 -1.46 -10.07
CA ILE A 742 17.96 -1.16 -9.59
C ILE A 742 18.06 -1.60 -8.13
N LEU A 743 19.27 -1.72 -7.60
CA LEU A 743 19.49 -2.25 -6.25
C LEU A 743 18.62 -1.55 -5.18
N ILE A 744 18.44 -0.23 -5.27
CA ILE A 744 17.66 0.53 -4.28
C ILE A 744 16.14 0.34 -4.42
N THR A 745 15.63 0.05 -5.63
CA THR A 745 14.18 -0.21 -5.81
C THR A 745 13.83 -1.58 -5.29
N TYR A 746 14.69 -2.57 -5.55
CA TYR A 746 14.51 -3.89 -4.96
C TYR A 746 14.62 -3.88 -3.42
N VAL A 747 15.53 -3.08 -2.85
CA VAL A 747 15.59 -2.87 -1.38
C VAL A 747 14.28 -2.35 -0.82
N TYR A 748 13.59 -1.48 -1.57
CA TYR A 748 12.29 -0.95 -1.15
C TYR A 748 11.24 -2.06 -1.10
N ASP A 749 11.20 -2.95 -2.09
CA ASP A 749 10.27 -4.08 -2.11
C ASP A 749 10.52 -5.02 -0.93
N VAL A 750 11.78 -5.41 -0.69
CA VAL A 750 12.15 -6.25 0.46
C VAL A 750 11.82 -5.57 1.80
N ALA A 751 12.02 -4.26 1.92
CA ALA A 751 11.75 -3.55 3.16
C ALA A 751 10.25 -3.35 3.43
N PHE A 752 9.49 -2.91 2.43
CA PHE A 752 8.15 -2.34 2.62
C PHE A 752 7.03 -3.19 2.06
N ARG A 753 7.29 -4.07 1.07
CA ARG A 753 6.31 -5.05 0.58
C ARG A 753 6.42 -6.34 1.38
N GLU A 754 7.63 -6.87 1.50
CA GLU A 754 7.88 -8.11 2.24
C GLU A 754 7.99 -7.88 3.76
N GLY A 755 8.23 -6.64 4.21
CA GLY A 755 8.39 -6.32 5.63
C GLY A 755 9.68 -6.88 6.25
N ALA A 756 10.66 -7.28 5.42
CA ALA A 756 11.92 -7.91 5.82
C ALA A 756 13.03 -6.87 6.05
N TYR A 757 12.88 -6.06 7.11
CA TYR A 757 13.78 -4.93 7.39
C TYR A 757 15.26 -5.31 7.58
N GLY A 758 15.56 -6.45 8.21
CA GLY A 758 16.91 -6.95 8.41
C GLY A 758 17.61 -7.30 7.09
N VAL A 759 16.90 -8.01 6.20
CA VAL A 759 17.38 -8.37 4.87
C VAL A 759 17.57 -7.12 4.00
N ALA A 760 16.60 -6.20 3.99
CA ALA A 760 16.71 -4.94 3.28
C ALA A 760 17.87 -4.05 3.78
N ALA A 761 18.14 -4.07 5.09
CA ALA A 761 19.29 -3.40 5.67
C ALA A 761 20.62 -4.02 5.21
N ALA A 762 20.71 -5.34 5.09
CA ALA A 762 21.90 -6.02 4.56
C ALA A 762 22.16 -5.66 3.09
N TRP A 763 21.13 -5.63 2.24
CA TRP A 763 21.23 -5.08 0.89
C TRP A 763 21.73 -3.63 0.87
N SER A 764 21.18 -2.77 1.74
CA SER A 764 21.59 -1.36 1.87
C SER A 764 23.05 -1.21 2.27
N VAL A 765 23.55 -2.07 3.17
CA VAL A 765 24.98 -2.13 3.54
C VAL A 765 25.84 -2.53 2.34
N ILE A 766 25.41 -3.50 1.54
CA ILE A 766 26.12 -3.92 0.32
C ILE A 766 26.20 -2.76 -0.69
N ILE A 767 25.08 -2.07 -0.96
CA ILE A 767 25.02 -0.86 -1.80
C ILE A 767 26.02 0.19 -1.29
N PHE A 768 26.01 0.46 0.01
CA PHE A 768 26.93 1.40 0.64
C PHE A 768 28.39 1.01 0.40
N LEU A 769 28.75 -0.26 0.61
CA LEU A 769 30.11 -0.76 0.40
C LEU A 769 30.54 -0.66 -1.07
N MET A 770 29.64 -0.94 -2.01
CA MET A 770 29.89 -0.77 -3.45
C MET A 770 30.20 0.69 -3.79
N LEU A 771 29.35 1.63 -3.34
CA LEU A 771 29.53 3.06 -3.58
C LEU A 771 30.78 3.61 -2.90
N PHE A 772 31.05 3.17 -1.67
CA PHE A 772 32.26 3.55 -0.94
C PHE A 772 33.52 3.07 -1.67
N ALA A 773 33.55 1.79 -2.08
CA ALA A 773 34.68 1.22 -2.82
C ALA A 773 34.91 1.92 -4.16
N PHE A 774 33.83 2.19 -4.92
CA PHE A 774 33.89 2.95 -6.16
C PHE A 774 34.42 4.37 -5.91
N SER A 775 33.81 5.12 -4.99
CA SER A 775 34.17 6.50 -4.70
C SER A 775 35.61 6.64 -4.23
N TRP A 776 36.05 5.77 -3.32
CA TRP A 776 37.42 5.73 -2.83
C TRP A 776 38.42 5.45 -3.97
N ARG A 777 38.15 4.43 -4.78
CA ARG A 777 39.02 4.06 -5.90
C ARG A 777 39.07 5.16 -6.96
N TYR A 778 37.91 5.72 -7.31
CA TYR A 778 37.77 6.80 -8.29
C TYR A 778 38.55 8.05 -7.85
N MET A 779 38.39 8.49 -6.60
CA MET A 779 39.12 9.63 -6.04
C MET A 779 40.63 9.40 -6.02
N LYS A 780 41.07 8.20 -5.60
CA LYS A 780 42.49 7.84 -5.54
C LYS A 780 43.15 7.78 -6.92
N GLN A 781 42.44 7.32 -7.95
CA GLN A 781 42.96 7.22 -9.32
C GLN A 781 42.97 8.57 -10.04
N THR A 782 42.02 9.44 -9.73
CA THR A 782 41.87 10.73 -10.43
C THR A 782 42.71 11.85 -9.83
N ASN A 783 43.36 11.63 -8.68
CA ASN A 783 44.08 12.64 -7.87
C ASN A 783 43.22 13.91 -7.66
N ALA A 784 41.91 13.74 -7.49
CA ALA A 784 40.95 14.84 -7.43
C ALA A 784 41.30 15.88 -6.33
N THR A 785 41.95 15.43 -5.26
CA THR A 785 42.40 16.27 -4.13
C THR A 785 43.65 17.11 -4.43
N GLU A 786 44.40 16.80 -5.49
CA GLU A 786 45.60 17.54 -5.89
C GLU A 786 45.29 18.68 -6.87
N ALA A 787 44.13 18.66 -7.54
CA ALA A 787 43.73 19.73 -8.47
C ALA A 787 43.37 21.08 -7.80
N VAL A 788 43.43 21.13 -6.45
CA VAL A 788 43.10 22.31 -5.62
C VAL A 788 44.34 22.83 -4.86
N ALA A 789 45.49 22.13 -4.94
CA ALA A 789 46.77 22.56 -4.37
C ALA A 789 47.67 23.12 -5.46
#